data_AF-A0A844G146-F1
#
_entry.id   AF-A0A844G146-F1
#
_cell.length_a   1.000
_cell.length_b   1.000
_cell.length_c   1.000
_cell.angle_alpha   90.00
_cell.angle_beta   90.00
_cell.angle_gamma   90.00
#
_symmetry.space_group_name_H-M   'P 1'
#
loop_
_entity.id
_entity.type
_entity.pdbx_description
1 polymer ?
#
loop_
_entity_poly.entity_id
_entity_poly.type
_entity_poly.pdbx_seq_one_letter_code
_entity_poly.pdbx_strand_id
1 'polypeptide(L)'
;MKHLSRTLTAAALAAAPALFAAGPAVITVDASKVVAPVNELGFGNNIEAADGRGIFSEPADAKTFNVNGVKYGQGFWDPDKNAPNPVTTGLAKTLRMGMMRYPGGCLAHNYNWTHAVGPLSERSDWKFGIDQFMELCRKMNWEPLFTLTDYALPAEELPQHLANLVEYLNAPATPEHPWAMKRAEWGHKEPYGVKYFELGNETDHGSHKTNPRRSYTPEQYIKYATDSIKAIRKVDPTVKLGLVTVPGNGTDWNCDWNRKVIAGAGALTDFLVIHFYGPGIGGQDADTALRRVLAYPDQLTLRMKQYRDLTKELAGKELPLAITEYNIGGSGNDPFPVRFTYLAGLMNADLMRLWQQPENKVEFANYWHILNGWWGAYRSNDADGKITERKATLPFFEVWGKYRGTEIVASSVAGNPRVTAAAGPGLMPSIGDVYSAGTKIGEQTSFKFNFTGFNRSDIVPRSTGRNSLEFTLNNAKGNCYTIFSRINRPKNLPNGESLAITLSFEMRFVPDKKGEVPQATMGLGLCDPRGWDKTMSAAAFTHASLSDQWTKVSKSFTTLSDADGSDMLLRFEEAKAPVSGKLEFRDIKAELGGGEKFPAYPAIATFATKSADGKSLYLLVFNKDPDNAVNAEIELKNFKTASGESIQLYQEKVEATDYFSGLAGTVTVKDGKFSATYPKHSLTAYEFKLQ
;
A
#
# COMPACT_ATOMS: atom_id res chain seq x y z
N MET A 1 45.58 -32.50 52.50
CA MET A 1 46.62 -32.07 51.54
C MET A 1 46.24 -32.65 50.19
N LYS A 2 45.46 -31.89 49.42
CA LYS A 2 45.85 -31.17 48.19
C LYS A 2 46.21 -32.11 47.02
N HIS A 3 45.18 -32.45 46.25
CA HIS A 3 45.32 -32.82 44.84
C HIS A 3 44.95 -31.64 43.95
N LEU A 4 45.73 -31.51 42.87
CA LEU A 4 45.66 -30.48 41.84
C LEU A 4 44.32 -30.47 41.09
N SER A 5 43.90 -29.29 40.63
CA SER A 5 43.32 -29.17 39.29
C SER A 5 43.79 -27.88 38.63
N ARG A 6 44.19 -28.01 37.37
CA ARG A 6 44.84 -27.04 36.50
C ARG A 6 43.86 -25.97 36.03
N THR A 7 44.20 -24.70 36.19
CA THR A 7 43.57 -23.59 35.47
C THR A 7 44.42 -23.26 34.25
N LEU A 8 43.93 -23.62 33.06
CA LEU A 8 44.40 -23.11 31.78
C LEU A 8 43.73 -21.75 31.54
N THR A 9 44.51 -20.69 31.57
CA THR A 9 44.08 -19.35 31.19
C THR A 9 44.03 -19.29 29.66
N ALA A 10 42.83 -19.40 29.09
CA ALA A 10 42.62 -19.11 27.67
C ALA A 10 42.58 -17.58 27.50
N ALA A 11 43.67 -17.00 26.97
CA ALA A 11 43.65 -15.62 26.49
C ALA A 11 42.79 -15.57 25.23
N ALA A 12 41.58 -15.01 25.35
CA ALA A 12 40.76 -14.67 24.19
C ALA A 12 41.42 -13.50 23.47
N LEU A 13 42.11 -13.77 22.36
CA LEU A 13 42.39 -12.74 21.35
C LEU A 13 41.04 -12.31 20.78
N ALA A 14 40.56 -11.13 21.19
CA ALA A 14 39.55 -10.41 20.45
C ALA A 14 40.19 -9.98 19.12
N ALA A 15 39.97 -10.76 18.06
CA ALA A 15 40.21 -10.30 16.71
C ALA A 15 39.22 -9.15 16.45
N ALA A 16 39.69 -7.91 16.57
CA ALA A 16 38.98 -6.77 16.04
C ALA A 16 38.74 -7.04 14.54
N PRO A 17 37.51 -6.90 14.02
CA PRO A 17 37.30 -6.96 12.58
C PRO A 17 38.18 -5.88 11.96
N ALA A 18 39.05 -6.26 11.03
CA ALA A 18 39.73 -5.29 10.20
C ALA A 18 38.66 -4.51 9.43
N LEU A 19 38.40 -3.27 9.84
CA LEU A 19 37.69 -2.27 9.07
C LEU A 19 38.52 -2.04 7.80
N PHE A 20 38.25 -2.81 6.75
CA PHE A 20 38.60 -2.37 5.41
C PHE A 20 37.87 -1.04 5.22
N ALA A 21 38.61 0.06 5.09
CA ALA A 21 38.06 1.30 4.59
C ALA A 21 37.46 0.97 3.21
N ALA A 22 36.13 0.86 3.14
CA ALA A 22 35.46 0.65 1.89
C ALA A 22 35.84 1.81 0.98
N GLY A 23 36.39 1.52 -0.20
CA GLY A 23 36.59 2.54 -1.24
C GLY A 23 35.27 3.23 -1.59
N PRO A 24 35.30 4.33 -2.37
CA PRO A 24 34.08 5.01 -2.79
C PRO A 24 33.14 4.03 -3.50
N ALA A 25 31.83 4.25 -3.37
CA ALA A 25 30.86 3.43 -4.10
C ALA A 25 31.11 3.56 -5.61
N VAL A 26 31.03 2.46 -6.35
CA VAL A 26 31.22 2.49 -7.81
C VAL A 26 29.92 2.09 -8.49
N ILE A 27 29.27 3.05 -9.15
CA ILE A 27 28.07 2.86 -9.95
C ILE A 27 28.50 2.53 -11.38
N THR A 28 28.21 1.32 -11.84
CA THR A 28 28.42 0.93 -13.25
C THR A 28 27.08 0.91 -13.97
N VAL A 29 27.02 1.51 -15.16
CA VAL A 29 25.90 1.41 -16.10
C VAL A 29 26.43 0.83 -17.41
N ASP A 30 25.83 -0.26 -17.92
CA ASP A 30 26.20 -0.87 -19.19
C ASP A 30 25.08 -0.71 -20.23
N ALA A 31 25.20 0.28 -21.11
CA ALA A 31 24.16 0.62 -22.08
C ALA A 31 23.92 -0.46 -23.15
N SER A 32 24.86 -1.40 -23.30
CA SER A 32 24.72 -2.53 -24.22
C SER A 32 23.86 -3.66 -23.65
N LYS A 33 23.72 -3.74 -22.32
CA LYS A 33 22.99 -4.80 -21.63
C LYS A 33 21.58 -4.36 -21.29
N VAL A 34 20.66 -4.56 -22.22
CA VAL A 34 19.22 -4.36 -21.98
C VAL A 34 18.72 -5.47 -21.05
N VAL A 35 18.07 -5.08 -19.96
CA VAL A 35 17.50 -5.97 -18.94
C VAL A 35 16.04 -6.27 -19.24
N ALA A 36 15.25 -5.24 -19.56
CA ALA A 36 13.83 -5.33 -19.85
C ALA A 36 13.32 -4.03 -20.51
N PRO A 37 12.17 -4.03 -21.19
CA PRO A 37 11.47 -2.78 -21.49
C PRO A 37 11.03 -2.09 -20.19
N VAL A 38 10.91 -0.76 -20.22
CA VAL A 38 10.27 0.01 -19.15
C VAL A 38 8.79 -0.35 -19.13
N ASN A 39 8.27 -0.73 -17.96
CA ASN A 39 6.85 -0.98 -17.76
C ASN A 39 6.12 0.36 -17.56
N GLU A 40 5.56 0.90 -18.64
CA GLU A 40 4.80 2.14 -18.60
C GLU A 40 3.55 2.04 -17.72
N LEU A 41 2.96 0.83 -17.55
CA LEU A 41 1.81 0.60 -16.66
C LEU A 41 2.21 0.62 -15.17
N GLY A 42 3.50 0.47 -14.87
CA GLY A 42 4.07 0.70 -13.53
C GLY A 42 4.06 2.18 -13.11
N PHE A 43 3.69 3.09 -14.02
CA PHE A 43 3.52 4.52 -13.77
C PHE A 43 2.03 4.91 -13.91
N GLY A 44 1.15 4.22 -13.21
CA GLY A 44 -0.28 4.49 -13.20
C GLY A 44 -0.70 5.56 -12.18
N ASN A 45 -1.93 6.02 -12.32
CA ASN A 45 -2.61 6.88 -11.37
C ASN A 45 -4.02 6.38 -11.08
N ASN A 46 -4.61 6.91 -10.02
CA ASN A 46 -5.99 6.68 -9.61
C ASN A 46 -6.83 7.94 -9.83
N ILE A 47 -8.13 7.73 -10.06
CA ILE A 47 -9.13 8.78 -10.06
C ILE A 47 -10.33 8.34 -9.22
N GLU A 48 -10.71 9.14 -8.21
CA GLU A 48 -11.95 8.97 -7.44
C GLU A 48 -13.11 9.70 -8.15
N ALA A 49 -13.61 9.08 -9.21
CA ALA A 49 -14.66 9.61 -10.07
C ALA A 49 -15.98 8.85 -9.87
N ALA A 50 -16.39 8.73 -8.61
CA ALA A 50 -17.70 8.21 -8.23
C ALA A 50 -18.34 8.96 -7.07
N ASP A 51 -19.60 8.60 -6.81
CA ASP A 51 -20.37 9.16 -5.70
C ASP A 51 -20.03 8.47 -4.38
N GLY A 52 -19.95 9.25 -3.29
CA GLY A 52 -19.69 8.76 -1.94
C GLY A 52 -20.95 8.39 -1.14
N ARG A 53 -22.15 8.62 -1.69
CA ARG A 53 -23.43 8.26 -1.09
C ARG A 53 -23.50 6.75 -0.79
N GLY A 54 -23.95 6.42 0.41
CA GLY A 54 -24.02 5.03 0.91
C GLY A 54 -22.66 4.40 1.25
N ILE A 55 -21.56 5.17 1.27
CA ILE A 55 -20.22 4.67 1.64
C ILE A 55 -19.64 5.46 2.82
N PHE A 56 -19.45 6.77 2.65
CA PHE A 56 -18.64 7.57 3.56
C PHE A 56 -19.41 8.30 4.66
N SER A 57 -20.60 8.84 4.40
CA SER A 57 -21.42 9.49 5.44
C SER A 57 -22.85 9.74 4.99
N GLU A 58 -23.04 10.19 3.76
CA GLU A 58 -24.36 10.50 3.24
C GLU A 58 -25.15 9.22 2.93
N PRO A 59 -26.46 9.15 3.24
CA PRO A 59 -27.34 8.09 2.77
C PRO A 59 -27.34 7.96 1.24
N ALA A 60 -27.71 6.78 0.72
CA ALA A 60 -27.77 6.52 -0.71
C ALA A 60 -28.73 7.46 -1.47
N ASP A 61 -29.78 7.94 -0.80
CA ASP A 61 -30.82 8.83 -1.32
C ASP A 61 -30.56 10.33 -1.01
N ALA A 62 -29.38 10.68 -0.51
CA ALA A 62 -29.04 12.07 -0.22
C ALA A 62 -29.08 12.94 -1.49
N LYS A 63 -29.50 14.20 -1.32
CA LYS A 63 -29.61 15.18 -2.42
C LYS A 63 -28.25 15.75 -2.86
N THR A 64 -27.26 15.76 -1.99
CA THR A 64 -25.90 16.22 -2.28
C THR A 64 -25.02 15.05 -2.70
N PHE A 65 -24.28 15.22 -3.79
CA PHE A 65 -23.39 14.20 -4.35
C PHE A 65 -21.98 14.76 -4.51
N ASN A 66 -20.99 13.87 -4.72
CA ASN A 66 -19.59 14.23 -4.93
C ASN A 66 -19.35 14.91 -6.29
N VAL A 67 -19.64 16.22 -6.37
CA VAL A 67 -19.52 17.01 -7.60
C VAL A 67 -18.12 16.90 -8.24
N ASN A 68 -17.06 16.92 -7.43
CA ASN A 68 -15.67 16.84 -7.92
C ASN A 68 -15.43 15.53 -8.71
N GLY A 69 -15.90 14.41 -8.19
CA GLY A 69 -15.80 13.10 -8.86
C GLY A 69 -16.76 12.97 -10.05
N VAL A 70 -18.06 13.14 -9.82
CA VAL A 70 -19.09 12.77 -10.81
C VAL A 70 -19.30 13.78 -11.93
N LYS A 71 -18.86 15.04 -11.74
CA LYS A 71 -18.99 16.10 -12.74
C LYS A 71 -17.66 16.43 -13.43
N TYR A 72 -16.59 16.57 -12.65
CA TYR A 72 -15.31 17.09 -13.14
C TYR A 72 -14.23 16.03 -13.31
N GLY A 73 -14.47 14.77 -12.92
CA GLY A 73 -13.44 13.74 -12.96
C GLY A 73 -12.18 14.17 -12.22
N GLN A 74 -12.34 14.69 -11.00
CA GLN A 74 -11.27 15.29 -10.20
C GLN A 74 -10.53 16.47 -10.88
N GLY A 75 -11.17 17.16 -11.82
CA GLY A 75 -10.58 18.27 -12.57
C GLY A 75 -9.86 17.86 -13.85
N PHE A 76 -9.89 16.57 -14.22
CA PHE A 76 -9.44 16.12 -15.54
C PHE A 76 -10.45 16.42 -16.65
N TRP A 77 -11.69 16.75 -16.31
CA TRP A 77 -12.78 16.95 -17.27
C TRP A 77 -13.40 18.35 -17.17
N ASP A 78 -13.65 18.95 -18.33
CA ASP A 78 -14.48 20.14 -18.48
C ASP A 78 -15.90 19.68 -18.89
N PRO A 79 -16.89 19.73 -17.97
CA PRO A 79 -18.23 19.25 -18.24
C PRO A 79 -19.02 20.14 -19.21
N ASP A 80 -18.69 21.42 -19.31
CA ASP A 80 -19.40 22.36 -20.18
C ASP A 80 -18.99 22.15 -21.65
N LYS A 81 -17.71 21.81 -21.86
CA LYS A 81 -17.19 21.43 -23.18
C LYS A 81 -17.34 19.94 -23.48
N ASN A 82 -17.68 19.14 -22.47
CA ASN A 82 -17.62 17.68 -22.51
C ASN A 82 -16.31 17.17 -23.13
N ALA A 83 -15.18 17.64 -22.58
CA ALA A 83 -13.85 17.30 -23.07
C ALA A 83 -12.82 17.27 -21.93
N PRO A 84 -11.66 16.60 -22.12
CA PRO A 84 -10.56 16.69 -21.15
C PRO A 84 -10.10 18.13 -20.92
N ASN A 85 -9.91 18.53 -19.65
CA ASN A 85 -9.45 19.87 -19.32
C ASN A 85 -7.99 20.06 -19.78
N PRO A 86 -7.68 21.01 -20.69
CA PRO A 86 -6.37 21.10 -21.31
C PRO A 86 -5.24 21.52 -20.36
N VAL A 87 -5.55 22.23 -19.27
CA VAL A 87 -4.55 22.70 -18.30
C VAL A 87 -4.07 21.54 -17.44
N THR A 88 -5.00 20.82 -16.83
CA THR A 88 -4.68 19.70 -15.93
C THR A 88 -4.12 18.50 -16.69
N THR A 89 -4.67 18.19 -17.86
CA THR A 89 -4.15 17.13 -18.74
C THR A 89 -2.81 17.50 -19.36
N GLY A 90 -2.57 18.79 -19.65
CA GLY A 90 -1.28 19.28 -20.13
C GLY A 90 -0.15 18.97 -19.15
N LEU A 91 -0.37 19.23 -17.86
CA LEU A 91 0.59 18.86 -16.80
C LEU A 91 0.69 17.34 -16.64
N ALA A 92 -0.43 16.61 -16.55
CA ALA A 92 -0.40 15.16 -16.40
C ALA A 92 0.35 14.44 -17.53
N LYS A 93 0.31 14.99 -18.75
CA LYS A 93 1.01 14.45 -19.91
C LYS A 93 2.53 14.49 -19.75
N THR A 94 3.09 15.49 -19.07
CA THR A 94 4.55 15.60 -18.86
C THR A 94 5.07 14.54 -17.90
N LEU A 95 4.21 14.01 -17.02
CA LEU A 95 4.53 12.94 -16.08
C LEU A 95 4.61 11.56 -16.76
N ARG A 96 4.12 11.46 -18.01
CA ARG A 96 4.09 10.24 -18.84
C ARG A 96 3.45 9.05 -18.13
N MET A 97 2.34 9.22 -17.44
CA MET A 97 1.67 8.07 -16.82
C MET A 97 1.13 7.11 -17.88
N GLY A 98 1.05 5.81 -17.57
CA GLY A 98 0.64 4.77 -18.52
C GLY A 98 -0.73 4.14 -18.25
N MET A 99 -1.30 4.36 -17.06
CA MET A 99 -2.56 3.72 -16.66
C MET A 99 -3.41 4.65 -15.78
N MET A 100 -4.73 4.52 -15.87
CA MET A 100 -5.67 5.18 -14.96
C MET A 100 -6.68 4.17 -14.40
N ARG A 101 -6.81 4.11 -13.07
CA ARG A 101 -7.77 3.27 -12.34
C ARG A 101 -9.05 4.02 -12.02
N TYR A 102 -10.22 3.47 -12.38
CA TYR A 102 -11.55 4.08 -12.30
C TYR A 102 -12.61 3.08 -11.77
N PRO A 103 -13.63 3.53 -11.03
CA PRO A 103 -13.87 4.90 -10.57
C PRO A 103 -13.16 5.23 -9.25
N GLY A 104 -12.26 4.34 -8.80
CA GLY A 104 -11.35 4.53 -7.69
C GLY A 104 -11.91 4.11 -6.33
N GLY A 105 -11.11 3.29 -5.63
CA GLY A 105 -11.19 3.06 -4.18
C GLY A 105 -12.56 2.67 -3.67
N CYS A 106 -12.86 3.09 -2.45
CA CYS A 106 -14.11 2.76 -1.77
C CYS A 106 -15.35 3.32 -2.48
N LEU A 107 -15.22 4.28 -3.41
CA LEU A 107 -16.36 4.79 -4.18
C LEU A 107 -16.88 3.76 -5.20
N ALA A 108 -16.05 2.81 -5.64
CA ALA A 108 -16.44 1.73 -6.54
C ALA A 108 -17.48 0.79 -5.92
N HIS A 109 -17.52 0.69 -4.58
CA HIS A 109 -18.41 -0.19 -3.85
C HIS A 109 -19.88 -0.08 -4.26
N ASN A 110 -20.44 1.14 -4.28
CA ASN A 110 -21.85 1.38 -4.66
C ASN A 110 -21.99 1.94 -6.08
N TYR A 111 -20.94 1.88 -6.89
CA TYR A 111 -20.96 2.44 -8.22
C TYR A 111 -21.82 1.59 -9.17
N ASN A 112 -23.04 2.06 -9.43
CA ASN A 112 -23.89 1.51 -10.49
C ASN A 112 -23.55 2.18 -11.83
N TRP A 113 -22.82 1.46 -12.67
CA TRP A 113 -22.31 1.98 -13.95
C TRP A 113 -23.42 2.41 -14.92
N THR A 114 -24.63 1.86 -14.82
CA THR A 114 -25.73 2.21 -15.73
C THR A 114 -26.21 3.65 -15.54
N HIS A 115 -25.93 4.26 -14.39
CA HIS A 115 -26.20 5.68 -14.14
C HIS A 115 -25.16 6.61 -14.78
N ALA A 116 -24.02 6.06 -15.22
CA ALA A 116 -22.86 6.78 -15.73
C ALA A 116 -22.63 6.54 -17.24
N VAL A 117 -23.64 6.05 -17.95
CA VAL A 117 -23.68 5.87 -19.42
C VAL A 117 -24.98 6.46 -19.99
N GLY A 118 -25.09 6.60 -21.32
CA GLY A 118 -26.28 7.20 -21.98
C GLY A 118 -26.20 8.70 -22.26
N PRO A 119 -27.20 9.33 -22.87
CA PRO A 119 -27.15 10.75 -23.21
C PRO A 119 -26.97 11.64 -21.97
N LEU A 120 -26.08 12.63 -22.02
CA LEU A 120 -25.80 13.54 -20.88
C LEU A 120 -27.02 14.34 -20.40
N SER A 121 -27.99 14.56 -21.28
CA SER A 121 -29.27 15.20 -20.98
C SER A 121 -30.19 14.32 -20.13
N GLU A 122 -29.99 13.00 -20.14
CA GLU A 122 -30.78 12.02 -19.39
C GLU A 122 -30.12 11.63 -18.06
N ARG A 123 -28.82 11.95 -17.88
CA ARG A 123 -28.09 11.75 -16.62
C ARG A 123 -28.27 12.94 -15.68
N SER A 124 -28.89 12.73 -14.52
CA SER A 124 -29.10 13.79 -13.52
C SER A 124 -27.76 14.26 -12.91
N ASP A 125 -27.01 13.34 -12.31
CA ASP A 125 -25.89 13.66 -11.41
C ASP A 125 -24.54 13.51 -12.12
N TRP A 126 -24.44 12.55 -13.04
CA TRP A 126 -23.18 12.15 -13.68
C TRP A 126 -22.94 12.90 -14.98
N LYS A 127 -21.94 13.80 -14.98
CA LYS A 127 -21.43 14.42 -16.22
C LYS A 127 -20.10 13.82 -16.68
N PHE A 128 -19.34 13.21 -15.76
CA PHE A 128 -18.17 12.42 -16.05
C PHE A 128 -18.46 10.94 -15.78
N GLY A 129 -18.80 10.19 -16.83
CA GLY A 129 -19.09 8.76 -16.76
C GLY A 129 -18.08 7.89 -17.51
N ILE A 130 -18.49 6.68 -17.86
CA ILE A 130 -17.61 5.70 -18.54
C ILE A 130 -17.11 6.26 -19.88
N ASP A 131 -18.00 6.84 -20.68
CA ASP A 131 -17.63 7.30 -22.02
C ASP A 131 -16.60 8.45 -21.97
N GLN A 132 -16.81 9.38 -21.02
CA GLN A 132 -15.86 10.47 -20.74
C GLN A 132 -14.53 9.95 -20.20
N PHE A 133 -14.55 8.96 -19.31
CA PHE A 133 -13.34 8.31 -18.81
C PHE A 133 -12.56 7.63 -19.94
N MET A 134 -13.24 6.90 -20.83
CA MET A 134 -12.59 6.26 -21.97
C MET A 134 -12.03 7.28 -22.97
N GLU A 135 -12.71 8.40 -23.19
CA GLU A 135 -12.17 9.50 -24.00
C GLU A 135 -10.93 10.12 -23.37
N LEU A 136 -10.95 10.36 -22.06
CA LEU A 136 -9.80 10.85 -21.31
C LEU A 136 -8.61 9.88 -21.43
N CYS A 137 -8.82 8.58 -21.22
CA CYS A 137 -7.80 7.56 -21.39
C CYS A 137 -7.21 7.55 -22.81
N ARG A 138 -8.06 7.61 -23.85
CA ARG A 138 -7.59 7.71 -25.25
C ARG A 138 -6.77 8.98 -25.50
N LYS A 139 -7.21 10.14 -24.99
CA LYS A 139 -6.50 11.42 -25.14
C LYS A 139 -5.12 11.39 -24.50
N MET A 140 -5.00 10.72 -23.37
CA MET A 140 -3.80 10.66 -22.56
C MET A 140 -2.89 9.46 -22.86
N ASN A 141 -3.36 8.53 -23.70
CA ASN A 141 -2.73 7.23 -23.94
C ASN A 141 -2.53 6.45 -22.62
N TRP A 142 -3.59 6.39 -21.82
CA TRP A 142 -3.65 5.60 -20.59
C TRP A 142 -4.41 4.30 -20.83
N GLU A 143 -3.84 3.18 -20.39
CA GLU A 143 -4.58 1.93 -20.28
C GLU A 143 -5.63 2.07 -19.16
N PRO A 144 -6.91 1.79 -19.42
CA PRO A 144 -7.95 1.85 -18.40
C PRO A 144 -7.92 0.59 -17.51
N LEU A 145 -8.01 0.80 -16.20
CA LEU A 145 -8.26 -0.24 -15.20
C LEU A 145 -9.61 0.02 -14.53
N PHE A 146 -10.53 -0.95 -14.58
CA PHE A 146 -11.85 -0.81 -13.98
C PHE A 146 -11.97 -1.57 -12.66
N THR A 147 -12.32 -0.86 -11.60
CA THR A 147 -12.70 -1.46 -10.32
C THR A 147 -14.19 -1.80 -10.36
N LEU A 148 -14.52 -3.09 -10.31
CA LEU A 148 -15.90 -3.57 -10.38
C LEU A 148 -16.60 -3.47 -9.03
N THR A 149 -17.87 -3.06 -9.05
CA THR A 149 -18.69 -2.93 -7.85
C THR A 149 -19.00 -4.27 -7.21
N ASP A 150 -18.89 -4.33 -5.89
CA ASP A 150 -19.26 -5.46 -5.03
C ASP A 150 -20.54 -5.19 -4.21
N TYR A 151 -21.03 -3.95 -4.16
CA TYR A 151 -22.18 -3.55 -3.34
C TYR A 151 -23.28 -2.75 -4.06
N ALA A 152 -23.18 -2.42 -5.35
CA ALA A 152 -24.21 -1.62 -6.03
C ALA A 152 -25.58 -2.32 -6.15
N LEU A 153 -25.61 -3.66 -6.13
CA LEU A 153 -26.81 -4.48 -6.29
C LEU A 153 -26.83 -5.67 -5.31
N PRO A 154 -27.94 -6.42 -5.19
CA PRO A 154 -27.96 -7.72 -4.54
C PRO A 154 -26.90 -8.66 -5.12
N ALA A 155 -26.31 -9.51 -4.28
CA ALA A 155 -25.13 -10.31 -4.63
C ALA A 155 -25.39 -11.28 -5.80
N GLU A 156 -26.63 -11.77 -5.92
CA GLU A 156 -27.11 -12.64 -6.98
C GLU A 156 -27.25 -11.96 -8.34
N GLU A 157 -27.41 -10.63 -8.37
CA GLU A 157 -27.56 -9.84 -9.59
C GLU A 157 -26.21 -9.33 -10.12
N LEU A 158 -25.23 -9.15 -9.24
CA LEU A 158 -23.92 -8.59 -9.56
C LEU A 158 -23.22 -9.32 -10.73
N PRO A 159 -23.11 -10.67 -10.79
CA PRO A 159 -22.39 -11.33 -11.87
C PRO A 159 -22.90 -10.95 -13.27
N GLN A 160 -24.22 -10.90 -13.47
CA GLN A 160 -24.81 -10.50 -14.75
C GLN A 160 -24.65 -8.99 -14.99
N HIS A 161 -24.79 -8.17 -13.95
CA HIS A 161 -24.59 -6.73 -14.05
C HIS A 161 -23.16 -6.36 -14.50
N LEU A 162 -22.15 -7.07 -13.98
CA LEU A 162 -20.75 -6.88 -14.36
C LEU A 162 -20.45 -7.45 -15.76
N ALA A 163 -21.07 -8.57 -16.14
CA ALA A 163 -20.98 -9.09 -17.51
C ALA A 163 -21.57 -8.09 -18.53
N ASN A 164 -22.69 -7.45 -18.19
CA ASN A 164 -23.30 -6.40 -19.01
C ASN A 164 -22.39 -5.17 -19.17
N LEU A 165 -21.62 -4.80 -18.13
CA LEU A 165 -20.60 -3.75 -18.23
C LEU A 165 -19.50 -4.14 -19.22
N VAL A 166 -19.00 -5.38 -19.15
CA VAL A 166 -17.99 -5.87 -20.09
C VAL A 166 -18.54 -5.95 -21.51
N GLU A 167 -19.81 -6.31 -21.68
CA GLU A 167 -20.50 -6.25 -22.98
C GLU A 167 -20.54 -4.83 -23.51
N TYR A 168 -20.98 -3.88 -22.67
CA TYR A 168 -20.98 -2.45 -23.00
C TYR A 168 -19.58 -1.99 -23.40
N LEU A 169 -18.52 -2.44 -22.73
CA LEU A 169 -17.16 -2.00 -23.02
C LEU A 169 -16.56 -2.66 -24.27
N ASN A 170 -16.76 -3.96 -24.46
CA ASN A 170 -15.92 -4.76 -25.37
C ASN A 170 -16.67 -5.49 -26.48
N ALA A 171 -17.98 -5.72 -26.35
CA ALA A 171 -18.70 -6.48 -27.37
C ALA A 171 -18.97 -5.65 -28.63
N PRO A 172 -19.00 -6.27 -29.83
CA PRO A 172 -19.47 -5.62 -31.04
C PRO A 172 -20.96 -5.32 -30.94
N ALA A 173 -21.40 -4.21 -31.55
CA ALA A 173 -22.80 -3.79 -31.54
C ALA A 173 -23.64 -4.69 -32.47
N THR A 174 -24.25 -5.73 -31.89
CA THR A 174 -25.15 -6.67 -32.57
C THR A 174 -26.44 -6.87 -31.74
N PRO A 175 -27.55 -7.34 -32.33
CA PRO A 175 -28.79 -7.61 -31.59
C PRO A 175 -28.62 -8.54 -30.39
N GLU A 176 -27.63 -9.44 -30.41
CA GLU A 176 -27.26 -10.34 -29.31
C GLU A 176 -26.55 -9.62 -28.15
N HIS A 177 -26.06 -8.40 -28.37
CA HIS A 177 -25.37 -7.56 -27.39
C HIS A 177 -26.10 -6.23 -27.19
N PRO A 178 -27.24 -6.22 -26.46
CA PRO A 178 -28.08 -5.04 -26.30
C PRO A 178 -27.35 -3.84 -25.67
N TRP A 179 -26.37 -4.06 -24.79
CA TRP A 179 -25.58 -2.98 -24.21
C TRP A 179 -24.56 -2.42 -25.20
N ALA A 180 -23.96 -3.24 -26.05
CA ALA A 180 -23.12 -2.75 -27.14
C ALA A 180 -23.94 -1.98 -28.20
N MET A 181 -25.18 -2.39 -28.46
CA MET A 181 -26.11 -1.63 -29.31
C MET A 181 -26.42 -0.25 -28.72
N LYS A 182 -26.71 -0.18 -27.42
CA LYS A 182 -26.88 1.10 -26.71
C LYS A 182 -25.62 1.96 -26.78
N ARG A 183 -24.44 1.39 -26.53
CA ARG A 183 -23.15 2.08 -26.68
C ARG A 183 -23.04 2.74 -28.07
N ALA A 184 -23.36 1.98 -29.12
CA ALA A 184 -23.31 2.47 -30.50
C ALA A 184 -24.36 3.56 -30.79
N GLU A 185 -25.60 3.38 -30.32
CA GLU A 185 -26.67 4.37 -30.43
C GLU A 185 -26.29 5.70 -29.76
N TRP A 186 -25.60 5.63 -28.62
CA TRP A 186 -25.12 6.79 -27.87
C TRP A 186 -23.82 7.41 -28.41
N GLY A 187 -23.40 7.03 -29.63
CA GLY A 187 -22.30 7.66 -30.36
C GLY A 187 -20.94 6.95 -30.24
N HIS A 188 -20.89 5.79 -29.59
CA HIS A 188 -19.65 5.04 -29.34
C HIS A 188 -19.68 3.66 -30.03
N LYS A 189 -19.70 3.67 -31.36
CA LYS A 189 -19.90 2.46 -32.18
C LYS A 189 -18.88 1.35 -31.90
N GLU A 190 -17.60 1.70 -31.95
CA GLU A 190 -16.52 0.73 -31.79
C GLU A 190 -16.35 0.30 -30.32
N PRO A 191 -16.07 -0.99 -30.05
CA PRO A 191 -15.66 -1.44 -28.73
C PRO A 191 -14.51 -0.60 -28.15
N TYR A 192 -14.54 -0.39 -26.84
CA TYR A 192 -13.47 0.27 -26.10
C TYR A 192 -12.24 -0.63 -25.93
N GLY A 193 -12.43 -1.95 -25.80
CA GLY A 193 -11.33 -2.91 -25.70
C GLY A 193 -10.60 -2.87 -24.36
N VAL A 194 -11.34 -2.68 -23.26
CA VAL A 194 -10.80 -2.64 -21.90
C VAL A 194 -10.28 -4.02 -21.50
N LYS A 195 -9.04 -4.08 -21.02
CA LYS A 195 -8.38 -5.36 -20.70
C LYS A 195 -8.45 -5.72 -19.23
N TYR A 196 -8.27 -4.76 -18.33
CA TYR A 196 -8.03 -5.03 -16.90
C TYR A 196 -9.22 -4.64 -16.03
N PHE A 197 -9.63 -5.57 -15.16
CA PHE A 197 -10.70 -5.34 -14.19
C PHE A 197 -10.34 -5.92 -12.82
N GLU A 198 -10.66 -5.20 -11.75
CA GLU A 198 -10.55 -5.68 -10.37
C GLU A 198 -11.91 -6.10 -9.85
N LEU A 199 -11.99 -7.25 -9.19
CA LEU A 199 -13.22 -7.76 -8.61
C LEU A 199 -13.42 -7.14 -7.21
N GLY A 200 -13.97 -5.93 -7.15
CA GLY A 200 -14.13 -5.18 -5.89
C GLY A 200 -12.93 -4.30 -5.53
N ASN A 201 -13.03 -3.64 -4.37
CA ASN A 201 -11.96 -2.82 -3.76
C ASN A 201 -11.98 -3.03 -2.24
N GLU A 202 -10.87 -3.43 -1.63
CA GLU A 202 -10.74 -3.53 -0.15
C GLU A 202 -11.99 -4.13 0.55
N THR A 203 -12.55 -5.15 -0.10
CA THR A 203 -13.89 -5.65 0.15
C THR A 203 -14.06 -6.28 1.54
N ASP A 204 -12.95 -6.62 2.18
CA ASP A 204 -12.87 -7.14 3.54
C ASP A 204 -13.31 -6.13 4.61
N HIS A 205 -13.10 -4.83 4.38
CA HIS A 205 -13.54 -3.80 5.32
C HIS A 205 -14.77 -3.03 4.83
N GLY A 206 -15.00 -2.92 3.52
CA GLY A 206 -16.25 -2.41 2.94
C GLY A 206 -16.68 -1.02 3.44
N SER A 207 -17.99 -0.78 3.59
CA SER A 207 -18.53 0.57 3.84
C SER A 207 -18.03 1.19 5.16
N HIS A 208 -17.67 2.48 5.18
CA HIS A 208 -17.09 3.11 6.38
C HIS A 208 -18.13 3.52 7.43
N LYS A 209 -19.19 4.24 7.05
CA LYS A 209 -20.12 4.85 8.02
C LYS A 209 -21.58 4.39 7.94
N THR A 210 -21.97 3.69 6.88
CA THR A 210 -23.33 3.14 6.75
C THR A 210 -23.61 2.02 7.76
N ASN A 211 -24.88 1.87 8.13
CA ASN A 211 -25.34 0.90 9.13
C ASN A 211 -26.53 0.08 8.58
N PRO A 212 -26.46 -1.26 8.57
CA PRO A 212 -25.30 -2.09 8.93
C PRO A 212 -24.10 -1.82 8.01
N ARG A 213 -22.89 -1.96 8.55
CA ARG A 213 -21.67 -1.97 7.75
C ARG A 213 -21.74 -3.16 6.80
N ARG A 214 -21.51 -2.92 5.51
CA ARG A 214 -21.47 -3.96 4.49
C ARG A 214 -20.01 -4.32 4.22
N SER A 215 -19.64 -5.56 4.53
CA SER A 215 -18.34 -6.17 4.22
C SER A 215 -18.57 -7.64 3.85
N TYR A 216 -17.67 -8.25 3.07
CA TYR A 216 -17.74 -9.70 2.83
C TYR A 216 -16.95 -10.49 3.87
N THR A 217 -17.39 -11.72 4.15
CA THR A 217 -16.48 -12.77 4.62
C THR A 217 -15.64 -13.31 3.44
N PRO A 218 -14.51 -13.98 3.68
CA PRO A 218 -13.73 -14.60 2.60
C PRO A 218 -14.58 -15.50 1.69
N GLU A 219 -15.48 -16.31 2.26
CA GLU A 219 -16.32 -17.25 1.52
C GLU A 219 -17.38 -16.53 0.66
N GLN A 220 -17.95 -15.43 1.15
CA GLN A 220 -18.86 -14.60 0.37
C GLN A 220 -18.15 -13.93 -0.80
N TYR A 221 -16.94 -13.41 -0.56
CA TYR A 221 -16.12 -12.81 -1.62
C TYR A 221 -15.70 -13.84 -2.68
N ILE A 222 -15.28 -15.04 -2.27
CA ILE A 222 -14.96 -16.14 -3.20
C ILE A 222 -16.18 -16.46 -4.09
N LYS A 223 -17.38 -16.54 -3.51
CA LYS A 223 -18.59 -16.75 -4.31
C LYS A 223 -18.82 -15.61 -5.30
N TYR A 224 -18.80 -14.36 -4.85
CA TYR A 224 -18.94 -13.18 -5.71
C TYR A 224 -17.91 -13.18 -6.86
N ALA A 225 -16.62 -13.38 -6.55
CA ALA A 225 -15.53 -13.37 -7.50
C ALA A 225 -15.69 -14.51 -8.53
N THR A 226 -15.91 -15.74 -8.08
CA THR A 226 -15.99 -16.91 -8.97
C THR A 226 -17.22 -16.87 -9.89
N ASP A 227 -18.37 -16.41 -9.42
CA ASP A 227 -19.57 -16.26 -10.24
C ASP A 227 -19.41 -15.10 -11.25
N SER A 228 -18.83 -13.98 -10.82
CA SER A 228 -18.55 -12.83 -11.69
C SER A 228 -17.54 -13.17 -12.78
N ILE A 229 -16.45 -13.88 -12.46
CA ILE A 229 -15.46 -14.35 -13.44
C ILE A 229 -16.13 -15.19 -14.53
N LYS A 230 -17.00 -16.13 -14.15
CA LYS A 230 -17.72 -16.99 -15.11
C LYS A 230 -18.66 -16.18 -15.99
N ALA A 231 -19.39 -15.22 -15.42
CA ALA A 231 -20.32 -14.39 -16.19
C ALA A 231 -19.58 -13.46 -17.16
N ILE A 232 -18.55 -12.77 -16.70
CA ILE A 232 -17.73 -11.86 -17.50
C ILE A 232 -17.05 -12.60 -18.66
N ARG A 233 -16.41 -13.76 -18.40
CA ARG A 233 -15.69 -14.49 -19.45
C ARG A 233 -16.59 -15.17 -20.48
N LYS A 234 -17.89 -15.30 -20.23
CA LYS A 234 -18.86 -15.69 -21.27
C LYS A 234 -19.03 -14.59 -22.32
N VAL A 235 -18.89 -13.33 -21.91
CA VAL A 235 -18.98 -12.17 -22.80
C VAL A 235 -17.65 -11.93 -23.48
N ASP A 236 -16.56 -11.84 -22.71
CA ASP A 236 -15.22 -11.62 -23.23
C ASP A 236 -14.20 -12.50 -22.49
N PRO A 237 -13.74 -13.61 -23.08
CA PRO A 237 -12.77 -14.49 -22.45
C PRO A 237 -11.35 -13.92 -22.39
N THR A 238 -11.09 -12.78 -23.04
CA THR A 238 -9.75 -12.19 -23.17
C THR A 238 -9.37 -11.22 -22.05
N VAL A 239 -10.36 -10.75 -21.28
CA VAL A 239 -10.15 -9.83 -20.17
C VAL A 239 -9.30 -10.45 -19.05
N LYS A 240 -8.62 -9.58 -18.30
CA LYS A 240 -7.79 -9.89 -17.15
C LYS A 240 -8.48 -9.47 -15.87
N LEU A 241 -8.68 -10.43 -14.97
CA LEU A 241 -9.45 -10.24 -13.73
C LEU A 241 -8.56 -10.36 -12.50
N GLY A 242 -8.65 -9.36 -11.62
CA GLY A 242 -7.86 -9.21 -10.40
C GLY A 242 -8.59 -9.63 -9.13
N LEU A 243 -7.87 -10.30 -8.23
CA LEU A 243 -8.37 -10.73 -6.92
C LEU A 243 -7.89 -9.81 -5.80
N VAL A 244 -8.81 -9.32 -4.95
CA VAL A 244 -8.51 -8.38 -3.86
C VAL A 244 -7.87 -9.08 -2.65
N THR A 245 -6.76 -8.51 -2.19
CA THR A 245 -6.10 -8.86 -0.92
C THR A 245 -6.35 -7.80 0.14
N VAL A 246 -6.03 -8.13 1.40
CA VAL A 246 -6.10 -7.15 2.50
C VAL A 246 -5.10 -6.02 2.25
N PRO A 247 -5.53 -4.74 2.30
CA PRO A 247 -4.64 -3.60 2.12
C PRO A 247 -3.70 -3.41 3.32
N GLY A 248 -2.53 -2.79 3.09
CA GLY A 248 -1.67 -2.39 4.21
C GLY A 248 -0.22 -2.14 3.83
N ASN A 249 0.70 -2.35 4.77
CA ASN A 249 2.15 -2.14 4.59
C ASN A 249 2.89 -3.39 4.07
N GLY A 250 2.16 -4.42 3.64
CA GLY A 250 2.73 -5.68 3.15
C GLY A 250 3.11 -6.71 4.23
N THR A 251 2.96 -6.43 5.52
CA THR A 251 3.23 -7.44 6.57
C THR A 251 2.13 -8.50 6.70
N ASP A 252 0.88 -8.16 6.37
CA ASP A 252 -0.29 -9.05 6.49
C ASP A 252 -0.48 -9.96 5.26
N TRP A 253 0.59 -10.20 4.48
CA TRP A 253 0.54 -10.96 3.22
C TRP A 253 -0.03 -12.39 3.37
N ASN A 254 0.22 -13.04 4.50
CA ASN A 254 -0.22 -14.41 4.81
C ASN A 254 -1.47 -14.47 5.71
N CYS A 255 -2.27 -13.40 5.79
CA CYS A 255 -3.46 -13.38 6.65
C CYS A 255 -4.55 -14.37 6.17
N ASP A 256 -5.50 -14.71 7.06
CA ASP A 256 -6.58 -15.67 6.78
C ASP A 256 -7.38 -15.33 5.52
N TRP A 257 -7.69 -14.04 5.32
CA TRP A 257 -8.36 -13.54 4.11
C TRP A 257 -7.59 -13.92 2.86
N ASN A 258 -6.32 -13.47 2.75
CA ASN A 258 -5.49 -13.71 1.57
C ASN A 258 -5.38 -15.20 1.28
N ARG A 259 -5.14 -16.03 2.31
CA ARG A 259 -5.04 -17.49 2.13
C ARG A 259 -6.32 -18.10 1.58
N LYS A 260 -7.47 -17.82 2.20
CA LYS A 260 -8.76 -18.38 1.76
C LYS A 260 -9.15 -17.91 0.38
N VAL A 261 -9.02 -16.61 0.12
CA VAL A 261 -9.42 -15.99 -1.14
C VAL A 261 -8.55 -16.49 -2.30
N ILE A 262 -7.22 -16.55 -2.11
CA ILE A 262 -6.31 -17.10 -3.12
C ILE A 262 -6.61 -18.59 -3.37
N ALA A 263 -6.82 -19.38 -2.31
CA ALA A 263 -7.16 -20.80 -2.45
C ALA A 263 -8.51 -21.04 -3.16
N GLY A 264 -9.50 -20.20 -2.89
CA GLY A 264 -10.86 -20.36 -3.43
C GLY A 264 -11.06 -19.82 -4.84
N ALA A 265 -10.35 -18.75 -5.23
CA ALA A 265 -10.57 -18.06 -6.50
C ALA A 265 -9.31 -17.81 -7.33
N GLY A 266 -8.10 -17.90 -6.75
CA GLY A 266 -6.85 -17.51 -7.41
C GLY A 266 -6.52 -18.31 -8.68
N ALA A 267 -6.95 -19.58 -8.77
CA ALA A 267 -6.75 -20.38 -9.99
C ALA A 267 -7.50 -19.80 -11.20
N LEU A 268 -8.61 -19.09 -10.96
CA LEU A 268 -9.46 -18.50 -12.00
C LEU A 268 -9.07 -17.06 -12.37
N THR A 269 -8.21 -16.38 -11.61
CA THR A 269 -7.85 -14.98 -11.85
C THR A 269 -6.55 -14.82 -12.63
N ASP A 270 -6.27 -13.60 -13.08
CA ASP A 270 -5.10 -13.28 -13.91
C ASP A 270 -4.01 -12.52 -13.15
N PHE A 271 -4.36 -11.80 -12.08
CA PHE A 271 -3.42 -11.07 -11.23
C PHE A 271 -3.93 -10.93 -9.80
N LEU A 272 -3.03 -10.58 -8.88
CA LEU A 272 -3.33 -10.30 -7.47
C LEU A 272 -3.31 -8.79 -7.24
N VAL A 273 -4.41 -8.25 -6.71
CA VAL A 273 -4.56 -6.82 -6.39
C VAL A 273 -3.96 -6.57 -5.01
N ILE A 274 -3.02 -5.64 -4.92
CA ILE A 274 -2.28 -5.31 -3.69
C ILE A 274 -2.30 -3.80 -3.47
N HIS A 275 -2.59 -3.40 -2.23
CA HIS A 275 -2.44 -2.01 -1.79
C HIS A 275 -1.27 -1.89 -0.82
N PHE A 276 -0.31 -1.01 -1.12
CA PHE A 276 0.86 -0.75 -0.29
C PHE A 276 0.83 0.66 0.31
N TYR A 277 0.37 0.75 1.55
CA TYR A 277 0.45 1.95 2.39
C TYR A 277 1.41 1.69 3.55
N GLY A 278 2.67 2.08 3.39
CA GLY A 278 3.69 1.86 4.41
C GLY A 278 4.94 2.71 4.20
N PRO A 279 5.86 2.71 5.17
CA PRO A 279 5.68 2.20 6.53
C PRO A 279 4.74 3.13 7.32
N GLY A 280 4.27 2.69 8.49
CA GLY A 280 3.47 3.53 9.38
C GLY A 280 4.29 4.67 9.98
N ILE A 281 3.97 5.91 9.59
CA ILE A 281 4.68 7.13 9.98
C ILE A 281 3.79 8.22 10.59
N GLY A 282 2.47 7.99 10.70
CA GLY A 282 1.57 8.93 11.36
C GLY A 282 1.97 9.20 12.82
N GLY A 283 1.95 10.47 13.23
CA GLY A 283 2.29 10.89 14.60
C GLY A 283 3.78 10.78 14.95
N GLN A 284 4.67 10.44 14.01
CA GLN A 284 6.11 10.39 14.24
C GLN A 284 6.78 11.71 13.88
N ASP A 285 7.89 12.05 14.55
CA ASP A 285 8.74 13.17 14.13
C ASP A 285 9.40 12.91 12.76
N ALA A 286 9.92 13.98 12.15
CA ALA A 286 10.45 13.95 10.79
C ALA A 286 11.66 13.02 10.61
N ASP A 287 12.57 12.94 11.60
CA ASP A 287 13.77 12.08 11.53
C ASP A 287 13.38 10.60 11.63
N THR A 288 12.53 10.26 12.61
CA THR A 288 12.00 8.90 12.74
C THR A 288 11.23 8.47 11.49
N ALA A 289 10.38 9.35 10.94
CA ALA A 289 9.65 9.08 9.70
C ALA A 289 10.61 8.86 8.52
N LEU A 290 11.62 9.72 8.35
CA LEU A 290 12.63 9.63 7.27
C LEU A 290 13.34 8.27 7.29
N ARG A 291 13.89 7.88 8.44
CA ARG A 291 14.63 6.61 8.59
C ARG A 291 13.78 5.40 8.22
N ARG A 292 12.48 5.44 8.54
CA ARG A 292 11.54 4.36 8.19
C ARG A 292 11.25 4.32 6.70
N VAL A 293 10.91 5.45 6.09
CA VAL A 293 10.55 5.48 4.67
C VAL A 293 11.73 5.12 3.76
N LEU A 294 12.96 5.44 4.14
CA LEU A 294 14.15 5.06 3.36
C LEU A 294 14.42 3.54 3.40
N ALA A 295 14.10 2.87 4.51
CA ALA A 295 14.29 1.42 4.65
C ALA A 295 13.18 0.57 4.03
N TYR A 296 11.95 1.09 3.98
CA TYR A 296 10.76 0.33 3.60
C TYR A 296 10.78 -0.30 2.19
N PRO A 297 11.23 0.39 1.12
CA PRO A 297 11.28 -0.19 -0.22
C PRO A 297 12.06 -1.51 -0.29
N ASP A 298 13.20 -1.63 0.39
CA ASP A 298 14.00 -2.87 0.36
C ASP A 298 13.26 -4.07 0.96
N GLN A 299 12.39 -3.85 1.95
CA GLN A 299 11.60 -4.92 2.54
C GLN A 299 10.49 -5.40 1.60
N LEU A 300 9.93 -4.51 0.78
CA LEU A 300 8.86 -4.86 -0.16
C LEU A 300 9.31 -5.83 -1.25
N THR A 301 10.59 -5.85 -1.62
CA THR A 301 11.13 -6.85 -2.55
C THR A 301 10.82 -8.27 -2.07
N LEU A 302 11.05 -8.55 -0.79
CA LEU A 302 10.71 -9.84 -0.19
C LEU A 302 9.19 -10.02 -0.04
N ARG A 303 8.46 -8.98 0.37
CA ARG A 303 6.99 -9.08 0.52
C ARG A 303 6.31 -9.45 -0.79
N MET A 304 6.69 -8.81 -1.89
CA MET A 304 6.18 -9.15 -3.21
C MET A 304 6.49 -10.62 -3.56
N LYS A 305 7.71 -11.09 -3.27
CA LYS A 305 8.04 -12.51 -3.46
C LYS A 305 7.14 -13.42 -2.62
N GLN A 306 6.89 -13.08 -1.35
CA GLN A 306 6.04 -13.86 -0.45
C GLN A 306 4.58 -13.93 -0.96
N TYR A 307 4.03 -12.83 -1.47
CA TYR A 307 2.72 -12.86 -2.14
C TYR A 307 2.71 -13.82 -3.34
N ARG A 308 3.73 -13.74 -4.21
CA ARG A 308 3.83 -14.63 -5.38
C ARG A 308 3.98 -16.10 -4.99
N ASP A 309 4.83 -16.40 -4.01
CA ASP A 309 5.00 -17.74 -3.47
C ASP A 309 3.66 -18.28 -2.89
N LEU A 310 2.91 -17.44 -2.19
CA LEU A 310 1.59 -17.78 -1.65
C LEU A 310 0.58 -18.11 -2.76
N THR A 311 0.59 -17.36 -3.86
CA THR A 311 -0.26 -17.69 -5.03
C THR A 311 0.14 -19.01 -5.66
N LYS A 312 1.44 -19.30 -5.78
CA LYS A 312 1.92 -20.57 -6.30
C LYS A 312 1.49 -21.74 -5.41
N GLU A 313 1.55 -21.57 -4.10
CA GLU A 313 1.12 -22.57 -3.12
C GLU A 313 -0.39 -22.85 -3.22
N LEU A 314 -1.22 -21.79 -3.21
CA LEU A 314 -2.66 -21.92 -2.98
C LEU A 314 -3.51 -21.91 -4.24
N ALA A 315 -3.07 -21.23 -5.30
CA ALA A 315 -3.76 -21.17 -6.59
C ALA A 315 -3.16 -22.14 -7.63
N GLY A 316 -2.05 -22.81 -7.32
CA GLY A 316 -1.34 -23.70 -8.23
C GLY A 316 -0.58 -23.00 -9.36
N LYS A 317 -0.53 -21.65 -9.34
CA LYS A 317 0.19 -20.83 -10.30
C LYS A 317 0.66 -19.54 -9.64
N GLU A 318 1.81 -19.03 -10.11
CA GLU A 318 2.29 -17.72 -9.69
C GLU A 318 1.49 -16.63 -10.43
N LEU A 319 0.81 -15.76 -9.68
CA LEU A 319 0.10 -14.61 -10.24
C LEU A 319 1.03 -13.39 -10.27
N PRO A 320 1.01 -12.58 -11.35
CA PRO A 320 1.64 -11.28 -11.35
C PRO A 320 0.94 -10.33 -10.37
N LEU A 321 1.67 -9.32 -9.90
CA LEU A 321 1.19 -8.39 -8.88
C LEU A 321 0.70 -7.09 -9.52
N ALA A 322 -0.51 -6.68 -9.17
CA ALA A 322 -1.10 -5.40 -9.54
C ALA A 322 -1.14 -4.51 -8.30
N ILE A 323 -0.29 -3.49 -8.25
CA ILE A 323 -0.19 -2.58 -7.10
C ILE A 323 -1.12 -1.41 -7.35
N THR A 324 -2.42 -1.63 -7.18
CA THR A 324 -3.45 -0.69 -7.64
C THR A 324 -3.64 0.50 -6.73
N GLU A 325 -3.03 0.44 -5.54
CA GLU A 325 -2.84 1.60 -4.68
C GLU A 325 -1.48 1.53 -3.99
N TYR A 326 -0.73 2.64 -4.02
CA TYR A 326 0.42 2.80 -3.14
C TYR A 326 0.62 4.24 -2.69
N ASN A 327 1.05 4.38 -1.43
CA ASN A 327 1.59 5.62 -0.87
C ASN A 327 2.36 5.34 0.44
N ILE A 328 2.83 6.39 1.10
CA ILE A 328 3.30 6.34 2.49
C ILE A 328 2.18 5.86 3.44
N GLY A 329 2.57 5.19 4.52
CA GLY A 329 1.67 4.77 5.59
C GLY A 329 1.32 5.93 6.53
N GLY A 330 0.47 6.83 6.07
CA GLY A 330 -0.05 7.94 6.86
C GLY A 330 -0.77 8.98 6.00
N SER A 331 -1.87 9.53 6.53
CA SER A 331 -2.68 10.54 5.84
C SER A 331 -2.97 11.78 6.70
N GLY A 332 -2.52 11.78 7.97
CA GLY A 332 -2.76 12.85 8.93
C GLY A 332 -2.00 14.14 8.63
N ASN A 333 -2.34 15.19 9.37
CA ASN A 333 -1.66 16.48 9.33
C ASN A 333 -0.68 16.70 10.49
N ASP A 334 -0.65 15.78 11.46
CA ASP A 334 0.16 15.88 12.67
C ASP A 334 1.26 14.79 12.69
N PRO A 335 2.51 15.13 13.05
CA PRO A 335 2.98 16.49 13.38
C PRO A 335 3.16 17.39 12.14
N PHE A 336 3.02 16.84 10.94
CA PHE A 336 3.01 17.55 9.67
C PHE A 336 2.15 16.80 8.64
N PRO A 337 1.73 17.42 7.53
CA PRO A 337 0.91 16.78 6.50
C PRO A 337 1.71 15.77 5.67
N VAL A 338 1.96 14.59 6.26
CA VAL A 338 2.85 13.52 5.79
C VAL A 338 2.70 13.22 4.30
N ARG A 339 1.46 13.21 3.79
CA ARG A 339 1.12 12.87 2.40
C ARG A 339 1.63 13.82 1.34
N PHE A 340 1.97 15.06 1.70
CA PHE A 340 2.43 16.08 0.76
C PHE A 340 3.92 16.38 0.89
N THR A 341 4.62 15.64 1.75
CA THR A 341 6.01 15.93 2.13
C THR A 341 7.03 15.51 1.08
N TYR A 342 8.21 16.12 1.16
CA TYR A 342 9.41 15.69 0.43
C TYR A 342 9.72 14.20 0.68
N LEU A 343 9.68 13.73 1.94
CA LEU A 343 9.97 12.32 2.24
C LEU A 343 8.97 11.36 1.59
N ALA A 344 7.70 11.75 1.46
CA ALA A 344 6.71 10.95 0.75
C ALA A 344 7.04 10.88 -0.75
N GLY A 345 7.42 12.00 -1.35
CA GLY A 345 7.85 12.06 -2.74
C GLY A 345 9.07 11.17 -3.01
N LEU A 346 10.08 11.25 -2.15
CA LEU A 346 11.31 10.45 -2.25
C LEU A 346 11.03 8.95 -2.14
N MET A 347 10.25 8.52 -1.15
CA MET A 347 9.91 7.11 -0.98
C MET A 347 9.11 6.58 -2.16
N ASN A 348 8.08 7.31 -2.61
CA ASN A 348 7.25 6.89 -3.73
C ASN A 348 8.07 6.81 -5.04
N ALA A 349 9.06 7.67 -5.21
CA ALA A 349 10.00 7.58 -6.34
C ALA A 349 10.89 6.33 -6.28
N ASP A 350 11.32 5.90 -5.09
CA ASP A 350 12.07 4.63 -4.93
C ASP A 350 11.17 3.41 -5.13
N LEU A 351 9.90 3.48 -4.72
CA LEU A 351 8.90 2.45 -5.04
C LEU A 351 8.69 2.30 -6.56
N MET A 352 8.59 3.41 -7.30
CA MET A 352 8.50 3.39 -8.75
C MET A 352 9.69 2.66 -9.38
N ARG A 353 10.90 2.79 -8.83
CA ARG A 353 12.05 1.99 -9.26
C ARG A 353 11.84 0.49 -9.03
N LEU A 354 11.29 0.09 -7.89
CA LEU A 354 11.03 -1.33 -7.58
C LEU A 354 9.98 -1.96 -8.51
N TRP A 355 8.98 -1.20 -8.94
CA TRP A 355 7.97 -1.67 -9.89
C TRP A 355 8.56 -2.02 -11.26
N GLN A 356 9.69 -1.40 -11.62
CA GLN A 356 10.39 -1.63 -12.88
C GLN A 356 11.35 -2.82 -12.84
N GLN A 357 11.62 -3.39 -11.65
CA GLN A 357 12.51 -4.54 -11.53
C GLN A 357 11.80 -5.82 -12.00
N PRO A 358 12.26 -6.49 -13.07
CA PRO A 358 11.56 -7.64 -13.64
C PRO A 358 11.36 -8.80 -12.66
N GLU A 359 12.28 -8.98 -11.71
CA GLU A 359 12.21 -10.00 -10.66
C GLU A 359 11.02 -9.80 -9.70
N ASN A 360 10.50 -8.58 -9.60
CA ASN A 360 9.34 -8.27 -8.76
C ASN A 360 8.00 -8.62 -9.45
N LYS A 361 8.00 -8.83 -10.78
CA LYS A 361 6.82 -9.22 -11.58
C LYS A 361 5.58 -8.35 -11.28
N VAL A 362 5.79 -7.04 -11.25
CA VAL A 362 4.72 -6.06 -11.16
C VAL A 362 4.14 -5.86 -12.55
N GLU A 363 2.86 -6.20 -12.71
CA GLU A 363 2.13 -6.01 -13.97
C GLU A 363 1.83 -4.53 -14.19
N PHE A 364 1.33 -3.85 -13.15
CA PHE A 364 1.10 -2.41 -13.13
C PHE A 364 1.05 -1.88 -11.70
N ALA A 365 1.21 -0.57 -11.55
CA ALA A 365 1.14 0.10 -10.27
C ALA A 365 0.49 1.48 -10.40
N ASN A 366 -0.38 1.86 -9.46
CA ASN A 366 -1.13 3.10 -9.54
C ASN A 366 -0.94 3.95 -8.27
N TYR A 367 -0.37 5.15 -8.46
CA TYR A 367 -0.21 6.12 -7.39
C TYR A 367 -1.58 6.69 -6.97
N TRP A 368 -1.74 6.88 -5.67
CA TRP A 368 -2.96 7.46 -5.08
C TRP A 368 -2.56 8.79 -4.44
N HIS A 369 -2.72 9.98 -5.02
CA HIS A 369 -3.32 10.42 -6.29
C HIS A 369 -2.48 11.55 -6.90
N ILE A 370 -2.52 11.75 -8.22
CA ILE A 370 -1.80 12.86 -8.88
C ILE A 370 -2.56 14.20 -8.81
N LEU A 371 -3.86 14.24 -9.09
CA LEU A 371 -4.64 15.49 -9.17
C LEU A 371 -5.85 15.44 -8.23
N ASN A 372 -6.04 16.50 -7.42
CA ASN A 372 -7.23 16.82 -6.60
C ASN A 372 -7.76 15.74 -5.62
N GLY A 373 -7.34 14.48 -5.69
CA GLY A 373 -7.64 13.46 -4.70
C GLY A 373 -6.93 13.72 -3.37
N TRP A 374 -7.19 12.89 -2.35
CA TRP A 374 -6.70 13.15 -0.99
C TRP A 374 -5.16 13.35 -0.89
N TRP A 375 -4.39 12.64 -1.73
CA TRP A 375 -2.93 12.71 -1.87
C TRP A 375 -2.43 13.51 -3.09
N GLY A 376 -3.31 14.24 -3.77
CA GLY A 376 -3.02 15.01 -4.99
C GLY A 376 -1.66 15.71 -4.97
N ALA A 377 -0.73 15.28 -5.83
CA ALA A 377 0.56 15.92 -6.04
C ALA A 377 0.43 17.37 -6.54
N TYR A 378 -0.69 17.69 -7.22
CA TYR A 378 -1.11 19.06 -7.49
C TYR A 378 -2.63 19.22 -7.36
N ARG A 379 -3.06 20.48 -7.20
CA ARG A 379 -4.47 20.88 -7.08
C ARG A 379 -4.87 21.80 -8.22
N SER A 380 -6.13 21.72 -8.61
CA SER A 380 -6.73 22.61 -9.59
C SER A 380 -8.14 23.03 -9.16
N ASN A 381 -8.57 24.20 -9.61
CA ASN A 381 -9.96 24.62 -9.50
C ASN A 381 -10.81 23.81 -10.49
N ASP A 382 -11.91 23.22 -10.02
CA ASP A 382 -12.74 22.32 -10.82
C ASP A 382 -13.36 23.03 -12.04
N ALA A 383 -13.72 24.31 -11.93
CA ALA A 383 -14.45 25.03 -12.97
C ALA A 383 -13.58 25.40 -14.19
N ASP A 384 -12.33 25.78 -13.98
CA ASP A 384 -11.43 26.26 -15.05
C ASP A 384 -10.15 25.42 -15.22
N GLY A 385 -9.92 24.46 -14.33
CA GLY A 385 -8.71 23.62 -14.30
C GLY A 385 -7.44 24.37 -13.94
N LYS A 386 -7.52 25.63 -13.50
CA LYS A 386 -6.34 26.42 -13.12
C LYS A 386 -5.62 25.72 -11.96
N ILE A 387 -4.32 25.46 -12.14
CA ILE A 387 -3.49 24.89 -11.08
C ILE A 387 -3.41 25.89 -9.92
N THR A 388 -3.87 25.46 -8.74
CA THR A 388 -3.90 26.28 -7.52
C THR A 388 -2.74 25.95 -6.59
N GLU A 389 -2.30 24.70 -6.55
CA GLU A 389 -1.21 24.26 -5.68
C GLU A 389 -0.38 23.17 -6.35
N ARG A 390 0.91 23.13 -6.01
CA ARG A 390 1.84 22.04 -6.32
C ARG A 390 2.52 21.61 -5.02
N LYS A 391 2.59 20.31 -4.76
CA LYS A 391 3.17 19.74 -3.53
C LYS A 391 4.62 19.30 -3.74
N ALA A 392 5.34 19.10 -2.64
CA ALA A 392 6.73 18.62 -2.64
C ALA A 392 6.89 17.21 -3.24
N THR A 393 5.79 16.46 -3.42
CA THR A 393 5.80 15.17 -4.11
C THR A 393 5.91 15.30 -5.63
N LEU A 394 5.44 16.40 -6.23
CA LEU A 394 5.37 16.58 -7.68
C LEU A 394 6.73 16.53 -8.40
N PRO A 395 7.81 17.18 -7.92
CA PRO A 395 9.10 17.18 -8.60
C PRO A 395 9.65 15.78 -8.88
N PHE A 396 9.33 14.80 -8.03
CA PHE A 396 9.74 13.41 -8.23
C PHE A 396 9.07 12.77 -9.44
N PHE A 397 7.77 13.04 -9.66
CA PHE A 397 7.06 12.58 -10.86
C PHE A 397 7.55 13.29 -12.13
N GLU A 398 7.89 14.58 -12.03
CA GLU A 398 8.47 15.34 -13.15
C GLU A 398 9.85 14.79 -13.54
N VAL A 399 10.68 14.41 -12.56
CA VAL A 399 11.95 13.71 -12.80
C VAL A 399 11.72 12.37 -13.49
N TRP A 400 10.77 11.56 -13.02
CA TRP A 400 10.42 10.29 -13.67
C TRP A 400 9.86 10.47 -15.08
N GLY A 401 9.13 11.55 -15.36
CA GLY A 401 8.65 11.87 -16.70
C GLY A 401 9.79 12.26 -17.65
N LYS A 402 10.71 13.10 -17.20
CA LYS A 402 11.79 13.65 -18.03
C LYS A 402 12.98 12.71 -18.19
N TYR A 403 13.44 12.06 -17.12
CA TYR A 403 14.71 11.33 -17.07
C TYR A 403 14.53 9.81 -17.17
N ARG A 404 13.68 9.34 -18.09
CA ARG A 404 13.55 7.90 -18.39
C ARG A 404 13.45 7.62 -19.88
N GLY A 405 14.13 6.57 -20.30
CA GLY A 405 14.03 5.97 -21.63
C GLY A 405 12.89 4.97 -21.74
N THR A 406 13.04 4.02 -22.66
CA THR A 406 12.06 2.94 -22.93
C THR A 406 12.62 1.56 -22.64
N GLU A 407 13.94 1.44 -22.49
CA GLU A 407 14.63 0.18 -22.21
C GLU A 407 15.46 0.33 -20.94
N ILE A 408 15.26 -0.56 -19.97
CA ILE A 408 16.07 -0.68 -18.76
C ILE A 408 17.40 -1.31 -19.14
N VAL A 409 18.49 -0.69 -18.71
CA VAL A 409 19.85 -1.22 -18.92
C VAL A 409 20.48 -1.59 -17.59
N ALA A 410 21.43 -2.51 -17.62
CA ALA A 410 22.05 -3.03 -16.42
C ALA A 410 22.78 -1.91 -15.65
N SER A 411 22.46 -1.75 -14.37
CA SER A 411 23.21 -0.93 -13.43
C SER A 411 23.56 -1.72 -12.16
N SER A 412 24.71 -1.43 -11.57
CA SER A 412 25.18 -2.08 -10.34
C SER A 412 25.98 -1.13 -9.47
N VAL A 413 26.00 -1.36 -8.16
CA VAL A 413 26.77 -0.56 -7.20
C VAL A 413 27.71 -1.46 -6.42
N ALA A 414 29.02 -1.31 -6.62
CA ALA A 414 30.06 -1.95 -5.80
C ALA A 414 30.46 -1.03 -4.64
N GLY A 415 30.91 -1.61 -3.51
CA GLY A 415 31.30 -0.82 -2.33
C GLY A 415 30.16 -0.01 -1.70
N ASN A 416 28.91 -0.44 -1.90
CA ASN A 416 27.72 0.29 -1.46
C ASN A 416 27.62 0.30 0.08
N PRO A 417 27.62 1.47 0.75
CA PRO A 417 27.43 1.54 2.20
C PRO A 417 26.14 0.86 2.64
N ARG A 418 26.13 0.26 3.83
CA ARG A 418 24.94 -0.37 4.41
C ARG A 418 24.38 0.50 5.52
N VAL A 419 23.07 0.74 5.48
CA VAL A 419 22.34 1.61 6.40
C VAL A 419 21.42 0.75 7.26
N THR A 420 21.43 1.00 8.56
CA THR A 420 20.55 0.30 9.50
C THR A 420 19.26 1.10 9.73
N ALA A 421 18.19 0.39 10.08
CA ALA A 421 16.95 1.02 10.53
C ALA A 421 16.32 0.22 11.68
N ALA A 422 15.80 0.93 12.67
CA ALA A 422 15.03 0.34 13.75
C ALA A 422 13.65 -0.13 13.26
N ALA A 423 13.05 -1.04 14.02
CA ALA A 423 11.68 -1.48 13.77
C ALA A 423 10.66 -0.35 13.98
N GLY A 424 9.50 -0.46 13.32
CA GLY A 424 8.37 0.44 13.50
C GLY A 424 7.06 -0.17 12.99
N PRO A 425 5.92 0.53 13.10
CA PRO A 425 4.66 0.06 12.55
C PRO A 425 4.79 -0.23 11.04
N GLY A 426 4.61 -1.48 10.64
CA GLY A 426 4.76 -1.91 9.25
C GLY A 426 6.20 -1.95 8.71
N LEU A 427 7.22 -1.88 9.59
CA LEU A 427 8.62 -1.95 9.22
C LEU A 427 9.39 -2.86 10.19
N MET A 428 10.07 -3.87 9.65
CA MET A 428 10.96 -4.72 10.46
C MET A 428 12.34 -4.07 10.61
N PRO A 429 13.15 -4.41 11.63
CA PRO A 429 14.49 -3.86 11.74
C PRO A 429 15.34 -4.28 10.52
N SER A 430 16.15 -3.36 10.01
CA SER A 430 17.12 -3.58 8.93
C SER A 430 18.52 -3.56 9.54
N ILE A 431 19.06 -4.73 9.86
CA ILE A 431 20.33 -4.93 10.59
C ILE A 431 21.08 -6.16 10.09
N GLY A 432 22.41 -6.13 10.16
CA GLY A 432 23.27 -7.24 9.71
C GLY A 432 23.23 -7.46 8.19
N ASP A 433 23.70 -8.63 7.76
CA ASP A 433 23.97 -8.91 6.34
C ASP A 433 22.98 -9.90 5.69
N VAL A 434 22.15 -10.58 6.48
CA VAL A 434 21.23 -11.62 6.00
C VAL A 434 19.83 -11.46 6.58
N TYR A 435 18.83 -11.84 5.79
CA TYR A 435 17.45 -11.93 6.24
C TYR A 435 17.24 -13.07 7.24
N SER A 436 16.36 -12.87 8.23
CA SER A 436 15.91 -13.89 9.18
C SER A 436 14.40 -13.80 9.38
N ALA A 437 13.69 -14.91 9.21
CA ALA A 437 12.23 -15.00 9.27
C ALA A 437 11.63 -14.91 10.70
N GLY A 438 12.46 -14.59 11.70
CA GLY A 438 12.10 -14.67 13.11
C GLY A 438 12.25 -16.09 13.66
N THR A 439 12.21 -16.22 14.99
CA THR A 439 12.43 -17.50 15.68
C THR A 439 11.37 -17.72 16.74
N LYS A 440 10.83 -18.94 16.86
CA LYS A 440 10.01 -19.31 18.02
C LYS A 440 10.94 -19.52 19.22
N ILE A 441 10.67 -18.80 20.30
CA ILE A 441 11.45 -18.86 21.54
C ILE A 441 10.65 -19.55 22.65
N GLY A 442 9.33 -19.37 22.65
CA GLY A 442 8.46 -19.99 23.65
C GLY A 442 6.98 -19.76 23.38
N GLU A 443 6.15 -20.20 24.31
CA GLU A 443 4.72 -20.00 24.29
C GLU A 443 4.24 -19.62 25.70
N GLN A 444 3.33 -18.66 25.79
CA GLN A 444 2.61 -18.31 27.00
C GLN A 444 1.17 -18.81 26.90
N THR A 445 0.87 -19.85 27.68
CA THR A 445 -0.46 -20.48 27.78
C THR A 445 -1.07 -20.33 29.18
N SER A 446 -0.63 -19.32 29.92
CA SER A 446 -1.18 -18.95 31.22
C SER A 446 -1.04 -17.45 31.40
N PHE A 447 -2.14 -16.77 31.72
CA PHE A 447 -2.17 -15.32 31.89
C PHE A 447 -2.60 -14.96 33.30
N LYS A 448 -1.93 -13.96 33.88
CA LYS A 448 -2.39 -13.32 35.11
C LYS A 448 -3.23 -12.12 34.72
N PHE A 449 -4.51 -12.17 35.04
CA PHE A 449 -5.43 -11.06 34.79
C PHE A 449 -5.52 -10.19 36.03
N ASN A 450 -5.26 -8.89 35.88
CA ASN A 450 -5.42 -7.88 36.91
C ASN A 450 -6.44 -6.83 36.44
N PHE A 451 -7.59 -6.79 37.09
CA PHE A 451 -8.68 -5.89 36.73
C PHE A 451 -8.77 -4.64 37.59
N THR A 452 -7.82 -4.38 38.48
CA THR A 452 -7.86 -3.19 39.36
C THR A 452 -7.87 -1.86 38.60
N GLY A 453 -7.37 -1.84 37.36
CA GLY A 453 -7.36 -0.66 36.50
C GLY A 453 -8.70 -0.36 35.80
N PHE A 454 -9.71 -1.22 35.94
CA PHE A 454 -11.04 -0.98 35.37
C PHE A 454 -11.81 0.03 36.22
N ASN A 455 -11.62 1.31 35.90
CA ASN A 455 -12.38 2.41 36.49
C ASN A 455 -13.66 2.72 35.70
N ARG A 456 -14.46 1.69 35.43
CA ARG A 456 -15.73 1.77 34.69
C ARG A 456 -16.77 0.86 35.33
N SER A 457 -17.90 1.41 35.73
CA SER A 457 -19.01 0.64 36.31
C SER A 457 -19.85 -0.07 35.25
N ASP A 458 -19.77 0.38 33.99
CA ASP A 458 -20.53 -0.14 32.87
C ASP A 458 -19.79 -1.25 32.08
N ILE A 459 -18.52 -1.52 32.41
CA ILE A 459 -17.75 -2.66 31.88
C ILE A 459 -17.18 -3.44 33.06
N VAL A 460 -17.71 -4.62 33.32
CA VAL A 460 -17.31 -5.48 34.45
C VAL A 460 -16.49 -6.66 33.93
N PRO A 461 -15.16 -6.64 34.10
CA PRO A 461 -14.32 -7.76 33.70
C PRO A 461 -14.36 -8.90 34.73
N ARG A 462 -14.21 -10.13 34.26
CA ARG A 462 -14.06 -11.31 35.12
C ARG A 462 -13.20 -12.36 34.44
N SER A 463 -12.34 -13.03 35.21
CA SER A 463 -11.71 -14.27 34.77
C SER A 463 -12.70 -15.43 34.85
N THR A 464 -12.89 -16.14 33.75
CA THR A 464 -13.75 -17.34 33.66
C THR A 464 -12.94 -18.63 33.62
N GLY A 465 -11.61 -18.53 33.53
CA GLY A 465 -10.67 -19.64 33.57
C GLY A 465 -9.22 -19.15 33.45
N ARG A 466 -8.27 -20.10 33.40
CA ARG A 466 -6.83 -19.78 33.34
C ARG A 466 -6.44 -18.96 32.09
N ASN A 467 -7.12 -19.18 30.97
CA ASN A 467 -6.90 -18.52 29.68
C ASN A 467 -8.23 -18.01 29.08
N SER A 468 -9.18 -17.70 29.95
CA SER A 468 -10.53 -17.28 29.55
C SER A 468 -10.98 -16.13 30.44
N LEU A 469 -11.63 -15.16 29.82
CA LEU A 469 -12.13 -13.98 30.49
C LEU A 469 -13.40 -13.48 29.79
N GLU A 470 -14.21 -12.75 30.55
CA GLU A 470 -15.46 -12.15 30.11
C GLU A 470 -15.46 -10.67 30.48
N PHE A 471 -16.00 -9.82 29.60
CA PHE A 471 -16.42 -8.47 29.96
C PHE A 471 -17.94 -8.39 29.84
N THR A 472 -18.61 -8.17 30.97
CA THR A 472 -20.04 -7.83 30.98
C THR A 472 -20.17 -6.34 30.69
N LEU A 473 -20.89 -6.01 29.62
CA LEU A 473 -21.18 -4.65 29.18
C LEU A 473 -22.60 -4.29 29.64
N ASN A 474 -22.73 -3.20 30.39
CA ASN A 474 -23.99 -2.72 30.96
C ASN A 474 -24.30 -1.32 30.41
N ASN A 475 -24.97 -1.26 29.25
CA ASN A 475 -25.14 -0.01 28.50
C ASN A 475 -23.81 0.72 28.26
N ALA A 476 -22.75 -0.04 28.02
CA ALA A 476 -21.40 0.47 27.89
C ALA A 476 -21.30 1.45 26.72
N LYS A 477 -20.71 2.62 26.94
CA LYS A 477 -20.46 3.65 25.92
C LYS A 477 -19.02 4.16 25.97
N GLY A 478 -18.58 4.78 24.87
CA GLY A 478 -17.26 5.42 24.78
C GLY A 478 -16.12 4.41 24.80
N ASN A 479 -14.91 4.87 24.45
CA ASN A 479 -13.78 3.98 24.28
C ASN A 479 -13.27 3.41 25.61
N CYS A 480 -12.75 2.18 25.60
CA CYS A 480 -12.04 1.58 26.71
C CYS A 480 -10.79 0.86 26.17
N TYR A 481 -9.64 1.18 26.76
CA TYR A 481 -8.33 0.61 26.45
C TYR A 481 -7.61 0.11 27.72
N THR A 482 -8.39 -0.31 28.72
CA THR A 482 -7.83 -0.64 30.04
C THR A 482 -6.95 -1.89 29.95
N ILE A 483 -5.73 -1.76 30.46
CA ILE A 483 -4.73 -2.83 30.56
C ILE A 483 -5.15 -3.80 31.67
N PHE A 484 -5.13 -5.10 31.36
CA PHE A 484 -5.46 -6.15 32.32
C PHE A 484 -4.43 -7.27 32.42
N SER A 485 -3.46 -7.32 31.51
CA SER A 485 -2.36 -8.29 31.57
C SER A 485 -1.13 -7.75 30.85
N ARG A 486 0.00 -8.43 31.01
CA ARG A 486 1.24 -8.12 30.31
C ARG A 486 1.90 -9.40 29.82
N ILE A 487 2.37 -9.35 28.58
CA ILE A 487 3.27 -10.34 27.99
C ILE A 487 4.67 -9.78 28.14
N ASN A 488 5.49 -10.40 28.99
CA ASN A 488 6.85 -9.92 29.25
C ASN A 488 7.80 -10.39 28.15
N ARG A 489 8.82 -9.59 27.88
CA ARG A 489 9.94 -10.00 27.03
C ARG A 489 10.62 -11.25 27.60
N PRO A 490 10.79 -12.33 26.80
CA PRO A 490 11.56 -13.50 27.21
C PRO A 490 13.02 -13.12 27.52
N LYS A 491 13.56 -13.60 28.64
CA LYS A 491 14.95 -13.29 29.07
C LYS A 491 16.02 -13.79 28.09
N ASN A 492 15.69 -14.79 27.28
CA ASN A 492 16.57 -15.39 26.27
C ASN A 492 16.44 -14.72 24.89
N LEU A 493 15.58 -13.71 24.73
CA LEU A 493 15.58 -12.88 23.52
C LEU A 493 16.69 -11.81 23.66
N PRO A 494 17.71 -11.80 22.78
CA PRO A 494 18.86 -10.88 22.91
C PRO A 494 18.44 -9.42 22.99
N ASN A 495 19.15 -8.61 23.79
CA ASN A 495 18.87 -7.17 23.91
C ASN A 495 18.97 -6.48 22.54
N GLY A 496 18.02 -5.58 22.24
CA GLY A 496 17.94 -4.89 20.95
C GLY A 496 17.18 -5.64 19.86
N GLU A 497 16.74 -6.87 20.09
CA GLU A 497 15.83 -7.56 19.16
C GLU A 497 14.36 -7.23 19.45
N SER A 498 13.55 -7.04 18.42
CA SER A 498 12.09 -6.93 18.62
C SER A 498 11.49 -8.26 19.07
N LEU A 499 10.50 -8.20 19.96
CA LEU A 499 9.69 -9.35 20.36
C LEU A 499 8.55 -9.52 19.36
N ALA A 500 8.48 -10.67 18.70
CA ALA A 500 7.28 -11.08 17.97
C ALA A 500 6.32 -11.81 18.91
N ILE A 501 5.06 -11.39 18.88
CA ILE A 501 3.95 -11.97 19.64
C ILE A 501 2.86 -12.37 18.66
N THR A 502 2.62 -13.67 18.51
CA THR A 502 1.42 -14.16 17.82
C THR A 502 0.37 -14.49 18.87
N LEU A 503 -0.59 -13.58 19.05
CA LEU A 503 -1.70 -13.77 19.97
C LEU A 503 -2.83 -14.51 19.24
N SER A 504 -3.34 -15.57 19.86
CA SER A 504 -4.49 -16.32 19.37
C SER A 504 -5.49 -16.61 20.49
N PHE A 505 -6.77 -16.57 20.15
CA PHE A 505 -7.88 -16.86 21.06
C PHE A 505 -9.15 -17.12 20.25
N GLU A 506 -10.19 -17.61 20.93
CA GLU A 506 -11.56 -17.57 20.40
C GLU A 506 -12.34 -16.49 21.14
N MET A 507 -13.21 -15.79 20.41
CA MET A 507 -14.09 -14.78 20.97
C MET A 507 -15.52 -14.91 20.47
N ARG A 508 -16.47 -14.40 21.25
CA ARG A 508 -17.86 -14.19 20.83
C ARG A 508 -18.47 -13.03 21.61
N PHE A 509 -19.58 -12.50 21.10
CA PHE A 509 -20.42 -11.53 21.81
C PHE A 509 -21.84 -12.06 21.95
N VAL A 510 -22.29 -12.21 23.19
CA VAL A 510 -23.65 -12.63 23.52
C VAL A 510 -24.46 -11.40 23.93
N PRO A 511 -25.35 -10.86 23.08
CA PRO A 511 -26.15 -9.70 23.44
C PRO A 511 -27.19 -10.06 24.51
N ASP A 512 -27.53 -9.10 25.38
CA ASP A 512 -28.62 -9.29 26.35
C ASP A 512 -29.97 -9.51 25.66
N LYS A 513 -30.18 -8.85 24.52
CA LYS A 513 -31.35 -9.06 23.65
C LYS A 513 -30.95 -9.93 22.47
N LYS A 514 -31.57 -11.09 22.35
CA LYS A 514 -31.31 -12.03 21.25
C LYS A 514 -31.51 -11.35 19.90
N GLY A 515 -30.50 -11.47 19.03
CA GLY A 515 -30.50 -10.88 17.69
C GLY A 515 -29.99 -9.44 17.60
N GLU A 516 -29.65 -8.80 18.73
CA GLU A 516 -29.01 -7.49 18.73
C GLU A 516 -27.54 -7.60 18.29
N VAL A 517 -27.15 -6.81 17.27
CA VAL A 517 -25.78 -6.77 16.77
C VAL A 517 -25.12 -5.49 17.29
N PRO A 518 -24.05 -5.59 18.10
CA PRO A 518 -23.41 -4.43 18.69
C PRO A 518 -22.77 -3.57 17.61
N GLN A 519 -23.03 -2.27 17.65
CA GLN A 519 -22.39 -1.29 16.78
C GLN A 519 -21.14 -0.73 17.48
N ALA A 520 -20.15 -1.60 17.69
CA ALA A 520 -18.88 -1.29 18.33
C ALA A 520 -17.77 -2.22 17.82
N THR A 521 -16.54 -1.72 17.76
CA THR A 521 -15.36 -2.54 17.52
C THR A 521 -14.89 -3.08 18.86
N MET A 522 -14.94 -4.42 19.02
CA MET A 522 -14.61 -5.09 20.27
C MET A 522 -13.59 -6.21 20.07
N GLY A 523 -12.68 -6.38 21.02
CA GLY A 523 -11.67 -7.43 20.99
C GLY A 523 -10.57 -7.22 22.03
N LEU A 524 -9.40 -7.80 21.77
CA LEU A 524 -8.19 -7.56 22.57
C LEU A 524 -7.25 -6.61 21.83
N GLY A 525 -6.37 -5.95 22.58
CA GLY A 525 -5.27 -5.17 22.03
C GLY A 525 -3.94 -5.58 22.66
N LEU A 526 -2.88 -5.43 21.88
CA LEU A 526 -1.51 -5.38 22.37
C LEU A 526 -0.98 -3.96 22.19
N CYS A 527 -0.30 -3.43 23.20
CA CYS A 527 0.27 -2.07 23.17
C CYS A 527 1.66 -2.07 23.79
N ASP A 528 2.51 -1.14 23.37
CA ASP A 528 3.79 -0.88 24.02
C ASP A 528 3.55 -0.40 25.48
N PRO A 529 4.28 -0.95 26.47
CA PRO A 529 4.16 -0.58 27.89
C PRO A 529 4.34 0.90 28.21
N ARG A 530 4.97 1.68 27.32
CA ARG A 530 5.15 3.13 27.46
C ARG A 530 3.89 3.92 27.10
N GLY A 531 2.91 3.27 26.46
CA GLY A 531 1.63 3.84 26.04
C GLY A 531 1.59 4.23 24.56
N TRP A 532 0.38 4.21 24.00
CA TRP A 532 0.09 4.57 22.60
C TRP A 532 0.58 5.97 22.26
N ASP A 533 0.22 6.97 23.07
CA ASP A 533 0.52 8.39 22.79
C ASP A 533 2.03 8.69 22.68
N LYS A 534 2.88 7.82 23.25
CA LYS A 534 4.34 7.97 23.20
C LYS A 534 5.01 7.22 22.05
N THR A 535 4.45 6.08 21.66
CA THR A 535 5.16 5.11 20.81
C THR A 535 4.43 4.82 19.51
N MET A 536 3.11 5.04 19.48
CA MET A 536 2.21 4.66 18.40
C MET A 536 2.36 3.17 18.00
N SER A 537 2.74 2.32 18.96
CA SER A 537 3.05 0.91 18.76
C SER A 537 2.00 0.04 19.46
N ALA A 538 1.01 -0.39 18.69
CA ALA A 538 -0.08 -1.24 19.16
C ALA A 538 -0.67 -2.06 18.00
N ALA A 539 -1.39 -3.13 18.35
CA ALA A 539 -2.15 -3.93 17.42
C ALA A 539 -3.54 -4.26 18.00
N ALA A 540 -4.54 -4.21 17.12
CA ALA A 540 -5.91 -4.64 17.41
C ALA A 540 -6.09 -6.10 17.02
N PHE A 541 -6.77 -6.86 17.88
CA PHE A 541 -7.15 -8.24 17.68
C PHE A 541 -8.67 -8.31 17.83
N THR A 542 -9.35 -7.90 16.76
CA THR A 542 -10.81 -7.79 16.68
C THR A 542 -11.34 -8.69 15.56
N HIS A 543 -12.66 -8.83 15.49
CA HIS A 543 -13.31 -9.50 14.38
C HIS A 543 -14.38 -8.58 13.78
N ALA A 544 -14.48 -8.57 12.45
CA ALA A 544 -15.38 -7.66 11.73
C ALA A 544 -16.87 -7.93 12.02
N SER A 545 -17.22 -9.18 12.36
CA SER A 545 -18.59 -9.59 12.67
C SER A 545 -18.66 -10.25 14.04
N LEU A 546 -19.20 -9.52 15.02
CA LEU A 546 -19.42 -10.06 16.36
C LEU A 546 -20.75 -10.81 16.39
N SER A 547 -20.73 -12.06 16.84
CA SER A 547 -21.91 -12.91 16.98
C SER A 547 -21.84 -13.76 18.24
N ASP A 548 -22.91 -14.47 18.56
CA ASP A 548 -22.96 -15.43 19.67
C ASP A 548 -22.20 -16.74 19.38
N GLN A 549 -21.64 -16.88 18.18
CA GLN A 549 -20.79 -17.99 17.77
C GLN A 549 -19.32 -17.72 18.07
N TRP A 550 -18.62 -18.75 18.52
CA TRP A 550 -17.18 -18.68 18.75
C TRP A 550 -16.44 -18.52 17.44
N THR A 551 -15.60 -17.49 17.38
CA THR A 551 -14.76 -17.20 16.23
C THR A 551 -13.30 -17.11 16.65
N LYS A 552 -12.42 -17.76 15.89
CA LYS A 552 -10.98 -17.74 16.15
C LYS A 552 -10.36 -16.45 15.62
N VAL A 553 -9.53 -15.82 16.44
CA VAL A 553 -8.70 -14.67 16.08
C VAL A 553 -7.24 -15.06 16.29
N SER A 554 -6.39 -14.79 15.29
CA SER A 554 -4.94 -14.94 15.42
C SER A 554 -4.24 -13.91 14.55
N LYS A 555 -3.38 -13.09 15.16
CA LYS A 555 -2.57 -12.08 14.46
C LYS A 555 -1.20 -11.98 15.14
N SER A 556 -0.21 -11.45 14.42
CA SER A 556 1.12 -11.18 14.96
C SER A 556 1.32 -9.69 15.20
N PHE A 557 2.03 -9.35 16.27
CA PHE A 557 2.48 -8.02 16.61
C PHE A 557 3.98 -8.07 16.94
N THR A 558 4.74 -7.16 16.36
CA THR A 558 6.18 -7.03 16.63
C THR A 558 6.40 -5.77 17.45
N THR A 559 6.99 -5.90 18.64
CA THR A 559 7.28 -4.76 19.50
C THR A 559 8.40 -3.89 18.92
N LEU A 560 8.53 -2.67 19.44
CA LEU A 560 9.77 -1.91 19.30
C LEU A 560 10.92 -2.70 19.96
N SER A 561 12.13 -2.54 19.43
CA SER A 561 13.32 -3.30 19.84
C SER A 561 13.75 -3.05 21.28
N ASP A 562 13.38 -1.89 21.83
CA ASP A 562 13.66 -1.42 23.18
C ASP A 562 12.51 -1.66 24.17
N ALA A 563 11.41 -2.28 23.73
CA ALA A 563 10.28 -2.60 24.59
C ALA A 563 10.59 -3.81 25.51
N ASP A 564 10.15 -3.72 26.76
CA ASP A 564 10.29 -4.77 27.79
C ASP A 564 9.16 -5.81 27.76
N GLY A 565 8.23 -5.68 26.82
CA GLY A 565 7.08 -6.58 26.63
C GLY A 565 5.97 -5.90 25.85
N SER A 566 4.74 -6.37 26.05
CA SER A 566 3.53 -5.74 25.55
C SER A 566 2.38 -5.86 26.54
N ASP A 567 1.66 -4.76 26.75
CA ASP A 567 0.44 -4.73 27.54
C ASP A 567 -0.75 -5.27 26.77
N MET A 568 -1.51 -6.15 27.42
CA MET A 568 -2.79 -6.64 26.93
C MET A 568 -3.91 -5.76 27.48
N LEU A 569 -4.75 -5.26 26.58
CA LEU A 569 -5.86 -4.37 26.90
C LEU A 569 -7.17 -4.83 26.28
N LEU A 570 -8.28 -4.42 26.88
CA LEU A 570 -9.59 -4.50 26.23
C LEU A 570 -9.59 -3.46 25.11
N ARG A 571 -9.96 -3.84 23.89
CA ARG A 571 -10.27 -2.88 22.83
C ARG A 571 -11.78 -2.80 22.70
N PHE A 572 -12.36 -1.69 23.16
CA PHE A 572 -13.77 -1.35 22.97
C PHE A 572 -13.81 0.07 22.44
N GLU A 573 -14.19 0.25 21.18
CA GLU A 573 -14.16 1.55 20.51
C GLU A 573 -15.34 1.71 19.55
N GLU A 574 -15.59 2.96 19.14
CA GLU A 574 -16.58 3.30 18.11
C GLU A 574 -18.02 2.84 18.46
N ALA A 575 -18.34 2.69 19.74
CA ALA A 575 -19.67 2.35 20.22
C ALA A 575 -20.67 3.50 19.91
N LYS A 576 -21.39 3.39 18.79
CA LYS A 576 -22.37 4.41 18.34
C LYS A 576 -23.63 4.44 19.21
N ALA A 577 -23.95 3.33 19.85
CA ALA A 577 -25.06 3.14 20.77
C ALA A 577 -24.55 2.43 22.04
N PRO A 578 -25.25 2.55 23.19
CA PRO A 578 -24.89 1.75 24.36
C PRO A 578 -24.96 0.26 24.04
N VAL A 579 -23.91 -0.47 24.41
CA VAL A 579 -23.82 -1.92 24.19
C VAL A 579 -24.08 -2.66 25.49
N SER A 580 -24.98 -3.64 25.45
CA SER A 580 -25.31 -4.50 26.59
C SER A 580 -25.21 -5.97 26.22
N GLY A 581 -24.49 -6.75 27.02
CA GLY A 581 -24.21 -8.15 26.74
C GLY A 581 -22.85 -8.59 27.27
N LYS A 582 -22.38 -9.74 26.79
CA LYS A 582 -21.15 -10.38 27.25
C LYS A 582 -20.17 -10.55 26.10
N LEU A 583 -19.00 -9.93 26.24
CA LEU A 583 -17.86 -10.19 25.37
C LEU A 583 -16.98 -11.27 26.01
N GLU A 584 -16.95 -12.45 25.42
CA GLU A 584 -16.30 -13.63 25.99
C GLU A 584 -15.07 -14.02 25.16
N PHE A 585 -14.02 -14.44 25.87
CA PHE A 585 -12.77 -14.93 25.29
C PHE A 585 -12.38 -16.26 25.93
N ARG A 586 -11.85 -17.17 25.13
CA ARG A 586 -11.26 -18.42 25.60
C ARG A 586 -10.05 -18.82 24.77
N ASP A 587 -9.30 -19.80 25.29
CA ASP A 587 -8.11 -20.36 24.64
C ASP A 587 -7.08 -19.30 24.26
N ILE A 588 -6.92 -18.27 25.10
CA ILE A 588 -5.91 -17.23 24.92
C ILE A 588 -4.52 -17.85 25.03
N LYS A 589 -3.72 -17.66 23.97
CA LYS A 589 -2.34 -18.14 23.84
C LYS A 589 -1.50 -17.10 23.13
N ALA A 590 -0.25 -16.95 23.55
CA ALA A 590 0.73 -16.12 22.85
C ALA A 590 1.97 -16.95 22.50
N GLU A 591 2.26 -17.09 21.21
CA GLU A 591 3.56 -17.57 20.76
C GLU A 591 4.55 -16.41 20.79
N LEU A 592 5.71 -16.63 21.40
CA LEU A 592 6.73 -15.61 21.63
C LEU A 592 7.99 -15.96 20.85
N GLY A 593 8.58 -14.95 20.22
CA GLY A 593 9.71 -15.15 19.35
C GLY A 593 10.59 -13.93 19.12
N GLY A 594 11.74 -14.16 18.50
CA GLY A 594 12.50 -13.09 17.88
C GLY A 594 11.77 -12.61 16.63
N GLY A 595 11.64 -11.29 16.49
CA GLY A 595 11.07 -10.67 15.31
C GLY A 595 11.86 -10.99 14.05
N GLU A 596 11.17 -10.92 12.91
CA GLU A 596 11.78 -10.93 11.60
C GLU A 596 12.80 -9.79 11.46
N LYS A 597 13.90 -10.04 10.74
CA LYS A 597 14.98 -9.07 10.52
C LYS A 597 15.35 -9.05 9.05
N PHE A 598 15.46 -7.85 8.51
CA PHE A 598 16.01 -7.63 7.17
C PHE A 598 17.48 -7.27 7.30
N PRO A 599 18.32 -7.58 6.29
CA PRO A 599 19.67 -7.04 6.26
C PRO A 599 19.63 -5.51 6.27
N ALA A 600 20.64 -4.87 6.86
CA ALA A 600 20.89 -3.44 6.68
C ALA A 600 20.85 -3.13 5.18
N TYR A 601 20.15 -2.10 4.72
CA TYR A 601 19.85 -1.87 3.31
C TYR A 601 20.96 -1.06 2.60
N PRO A 602 21.10 -1.12 1.27
CA PRO A 602 22.10 -0.32 0.56
C PRO A 602 21.76 1.18 0.62
N ALA A 603 22.76 2.02 0.88
CA ALA A 603 22.62 3.47 0.82
C ALA A 603 22.29 3.94 -0.59
N ILE A 604 22.92 3.35 -1.62
CA ILE A 604 22.71 3.76 -3.01
C ILE A 604 21.82 2.78 -3.76
N ALA A 605 20.73 3.28 -4.33
CA ALA A 605 19.91 2.56 -5.30
C ALA A 605 19.96 3.27 -6.66
N THR A 606 19.93 2.50 -7.75
CA THR A 606 20.06 3.05 -9.10
C THR A 606 18.97 2.52 -10.03
N PHE A 607 18.62 3.34 -11.02
CA PHE A 607 17.78 2.95 -12.14
C PHE A 607 18.34 3.56 -13.41
N ALA A 608 18.70 2.72 -14.39
CA ALA A 608 19.28 3.18 -15.64
C ALA A 608 18.43 2.73 -16.83
N THR A 609 18.20 3.64 -17.76
CA THR A 609 17.45 3.36 -18.99
C THR A 609 18.09 4.03 -20.20
N LYS A 610 17.81 3.54 -21.40
CA LYS A 610 18.16 4.23 -22.64
C LYS A 610 16.93 4.50 -23.49
N SER A 611 17.00 5.52 -24.34
CA SER A 611 15.97 5.81 -25.33
C SER A 611 15.90 4.69 -26.39
N ALA A 612 14.74 4.54 -27.04
CA ALA A 612 14.51 3.54 -28.07
C ALA A 612 15.50 3.64 -29.26
N ASP A 613 15.98 4.84 -29.57
CA ASP A 613 16.99 5.08 -30.62
C ASP A 613 18.44 4.92 -30.12
N GLY A 614 18.63 4.62 -28.83
CA GLY A 614 19.93 4.48 -28.19
C GLY A 614 20.75 5.76 -28.05
N LYS A 615 20.19 6.93 -28.38
CA LYS A 615 20.93 8.21 -28.37
C LYS A 615 20.97 8.90 -27.00
N SER A 616 20.06 8.55 -26.10
CA SER A 616 20.04 9.01 -24.72
C SER A 616 20.27 7.86 -23.76
N LEU A 617 21.09 8.10 -22.74
CA LEU A 617 21.22 7.25 -21.56
C LEU A 617 20.78 8.07 -20.34
N TYR A 618 19.96 7.47 -19.48
CA TYR A 618 19.45 8.06 -18.26
C TYR A 618 19.91 7.24 -17.06
N LEU A 619 20.24 7.93 -15.97
CA LEU A 619 20.60 7.31 -14.69
C LEU A 619 19.94 8.09 -13.56
N LEU A 620 19.12 7.40 -12.76
CA LEU A 620 18.65 7.89 -11.47
C LEU A 620 19.49 7.24 -10.37
N VAL A 621 19.91 8.04 -9.40
CA VAL A 621 20.66 7.64 -8.22
C VAL A 621 19.95 8.16 -6.99
N PHE A 622 19.52 7.25 -6.13
CA PHE A 622 18.94 7.54 -4.83
C PHE A 622 20.02 7.37 -3.78
N ASN A 623 20.20 8.37 -2.92
CA ASN A 623 20.90 8.18 -1.66
C ASN A 623 19.86 8.02 -0.54
N LYS A 624 19.83 6.84 0.03
CA LYS A 624 18.92 6.37 1.06
C LYS A 624 19.56 6.40 2.45
N ASP A 625 20.75 6.95 2.59
CA ASP A 625 21.34 7.24 3.90
C ASP A 625 20.71 8.53 4.45
N PRO A 626 20.09 8.49 5.65
CA PRO A 626 19.47 9.67 6.27
C PRO A 626 20.49 10.66 6.85
N ASP A 627 21.74 10.23 7.07
CA ASP A 627 22.73 10.98 7.83
C ASP A 627 23.90 11.44 6.96
N ASN A 628 24.27 10.65 5.95
CA ASN A 628 25.51 10.84 5.21
C ASN A 628 25.29 11.09 3.71
N ALA A 629 26.06 12.03 3.17
CA ALA A 629 26.27 12.10 1.74
C ALA A 629 27.15 10.92 1.29
N VAL A 630 26.92 10.41 0.08
CA VAL A 630 27.71 9.32 -0.49
C VAL A 630 28.47 9.81 -1.70
N ASN A 631 29.80 9.65 -1.67
CA ASN A 631 30.65 9.84 -2.82
C ASN A 631 30.64 8.57 -3.67
N ALA A 632 30.42 8.73 -4.98
CA ALA A 632 30.53 7.61 -5.91
C ALA A 632 31.34 7.97 -7.16
N GLU A 633 32.01 6.96 -7.70
CA GLU A 633 32.50 6.97 -9.07
C GLU A 633 31.44 6.34 -9.97
N ILE A 634 31.17 6.96 -11.12
CA ILE A 634 30.20 6.49 -12.09
C ILE A 634 30.96 6.04 -13.33
N GLU A 635 30.70 4.83 -13.79
CA GLU A 635 31.24 4.25 -15.02
C GLU A 635 30.11 3.99 -16.03
N LEU A 636 30.15 4.71 -17.16
CA LEU A 636 29.26 4.54 -18.30
C LEU A 636 29.95 3.62 -19.32
N LYS A 637 29.62 2.34 -19.29
CA LYS A 637 30.13 1.34 -20.23
C LYS A 637 29.29 1.33 -21.50
N ASN A 638 29.96 1.21 -22.63
CA ASN A 638 29.34 1.11 -23.96
C ASN A 638 28.42 2.30 -24.31
N PHE A 639 28.70 3.48 -23.78
CA PHE A 639 28.01 4.73 -24.12
C PHE A 639 29.01 5.88 -24.11
N LYS A 640 29.32 6.44 -25.29
CA LYS A 640 30.32 7.49 -25.43
C LYS A 640 29.68 8.86 -25.30
N THR A 641 30.04 9.59 -24.25
CA THR A 641 29.65 10.98 -24.02
C THR A 641 30.81 11.77 -23.40
N ALA A 642 30.85 13.10 -23.63
CA ALA A 642 31.74 14.02 -22.90
C ALA A 642 31.05 14.71 -21.73
N SER A 643 29.72 14.70 -21.67
CA SER A 643 28.98 15.40 -20.63
C SER A 643 27.60 14.81 -20.39
N GLY A 644 26.99 15.20 -19.28
CA GLY A 644 25.59 14.92 -18.98
C GLY A 644 24.95 16.10 -18.29
N GLU A 645 23.65 16.26 -18.48
CA GLU A 645 22.83 17.14 -17.66
C GLU A 645 22.37 16.39 -16.41
N SER A 646 22.22 17.09 -15.30
CA SER A 646 21.69 16.52 -14.07
C SER A 646 20.62 17.40 -13.43
N ILE A 647 19.76 16.76 -12.64
CA ILE A 647 18.88 17.43 -11.70
C ILE A 647 18.94 16.71 -10.36
N GLN A 648 19.17 17.46 -9.28
CA GLN A 648 19.22 16.94 -7.92
C GLN A 648 18.00 17.43 -7.13
N LEU A 649 17.22 16.49 -6.62
CA LEU A 649 16.16 16.74 -5.65
C LEU A 649 16.72 16.51 -4.25
N TYR A 650 16.76 17.57 -3.46
CA TYR A 650 17.21 17.58 -2.08
C TYR A 650 16.49 18.66 -1.29
N GLN A 651 16.07 18.32 -0.06
CA GLN A 651 15.67 19.30 0.94
C GLN A 651 16.19 18.87 2.32
N GLU A 652 16.73 19.80 3.09
CA GLU A 652 17.11 19.54 4.48
C GLU A 652 15.86 19.25 5.34
N LYS A 653 14.78 20.01 5.13
CA LYS A 653 13.50 19.82 5.81
C LYS A 653 12.67 18.78 5.05
N VAL A 654 12.74 17.53 5.50
CA VAL A 654 12.11 16.39 4.84
C VAL A 654 10.58 16.37 4.97
N GLU A 655 10.05 17.11 5.93
CA GLU A 655 8.64 17.38 6.16
C GLU A 655 8.08 18.56 5.32
N ALA A 656 8.92 19.23 4.52
CA ALA A 656 8.48 20.32 3.66
C ALA A 656 7.45 19.84 2.64
N THR A 657 6.38 20.61 2.44
CA THR A 657 5.25 20.23 1.57
C THR A 657 5.05 21.10 0.35
N ASP A 658 5.75 22.24 0.30
CA ASP A 658 5.71 23.13 -0.83
C ASP A 658 6.53 22.57 -1.99
N TYR A 659 6.05 22.81 -3.21
CA TYR A 659 6.81 22.54 -4.41
C TYR A 659 8.18 23.22 -4.35
N PHE A 660 9.20 22.51 -4.83
CA PHE A 660 10.56 23.01 -4.95
C PHE A 660 11.10 22.62 -6.32
N SER A 661 12.03 23.42 -6.84
CA SER A 661 12.74 23.05 -8.07
C SER A 661 13.99 22.26 -7.71
N GLY A 662 14.28 21.22 -8.49
CA GLY A 662 15.56 20.53 -8.39
C GLY A 662 16.73 21.44 -8.77
N LEU A 663 17.91 21.16 -8.21
CA LEU A 663 19.14 21.84 -8.57
C LEU A 663 19.66 21.25 -9.90
N ALA A 664 19.54 22.02 -10.97
CA ALA A 664 20.08 21.66 -12.28
C ALA A 664 21.61 21.75 -12.27
N GLY A 665 22.27 20.84 -12.98
CA GLY A 665 23.72 20.79 -13.08
C GLY A 665 24.19 20.15 -14.37
N THR A 666 25.52 20.12 -14.54
CA THR A 666 26.18 19.39 -15.62
C THR A 666 27.36 18.61 -15.05
N VAL A 667 27.69 17.49 -15.68
CA VAL A 667 28.89 16.70 -15.37
C VAL A 667 29.76 16.59 -16.61
N THR A 668 31.08 16.61 -16.42
CA THR A 668 32.04 16.27 -17.46
C THR A 668 32.42 14.80 -17.32
N VAL A 669 32.32 14.05 -18.42
CA VAL A 669 32.64 12.62 -18.49
C VAL A 669 33.97 12.47 -19.21
N LYS A 670 34.93 11.80 -18.55
CA LYS A 670 36.26 11.49 -19.10
C LYS A 670 36.45 9.99 -19.14
N ASP A 671 36.74 9.45 -20.32
CA ASP A 671 36.92 8.01 -20.55
C ASP A 671 35.75 7.16 -20.02
N GLY A 672 34.52 7.68 -20.19
CA GLY A 672 33.30 7.05 -19.70
C GLY A 672 33.10 7.14 -18.19
N LYS A 673 33.89 7.94 -17.47
CA LYS A 673 33.82 8.05 -16.00
C LYS A 673 33.65 9.49 -15.51
N PHE A 674 33.04 9.62 -14.34
CA PHE A 674 33.02 10.85 -13.55
C PHE A 674 32.76 10.52 -12.07
N SER A 675 33.01 11.48 -11.17
CA SER A 675 32.69 11.35 -9.75
C SER A 675 31.58 12.31 -9.38
N ALA A 676 30.72 11.91 -8.46
CA ALA A 676 29.67 12.76 -7.91
C ALA A 676 29.45 12.48 -6.42
N THR A 677 28.98 13.50 -5.71
CA THR A 677 28.53 13.39 -4.31
C THR A 677 27.02 13.52 -4.28
N TYR A 678 26.35 12.53 -3.70
CA TYR A 678 24.92 12.52 -3.53
C TYR A 678 24.59 12.93 -2.08
N PRO A 679 23.86 14.04 -1.84
CA PRO A 679 23.44 14.42 -0.49
C PRO A 679 22.67 13.30 0.19
N LYS A 680 22.63 13.30 1.53
CA LYS A 680 21.74 12.41 2.31
C LYS A 680 20.30 12.51 1.80
N HIS A 681 19.54 11.42 1.88
CA HIS A 681 18.11 11.35 1.51
C HIS A 681 17.75 12.07 0.20
N SER A 682 18.47 11.82 -0.89
CA SER A 682 18.33 12.57 -2.14
C SER A 682 18.03 11.69 -3.35
N LEU A 683 17.52 12.31 -4.41
CA LEU A 683 17.42 11.74 -5.75
C LEU A 683 18.19 12.63 -6.73
N THR A 684 19.17 12.09 -7.44
CA THR A 684 19.80 12.76 -8.58
C THR A 684 19.51 12.00 -9.86
N ALA A 685 19.06 12.69 -10.89
CA ALA A 685 18.87 12.12 -12.22
C ALA A 685 19.82 12.75 -13.22
N TYR A 686 20.29 11.94 -14.16
CA TYR A 686 21.19 12.32 -15.25
C TYR A 686 20.58 12.00 -16.61
N GLU A 687 20.86 12.84 -17.59
CA GLU A 687 20.69 12.54 -19.01
C GLU A 687 22.03 12.74 -19.73
N PHE A 688 22.44 11.71 -20.47
CA PHE A 688 23.62 11.72 -21.32
C PHE A 688 23.19 11.56 -22.77
N LYS A 689 23.80 12.33 -23.67
CA LYS A 689 23.60 12.20 -25.12
C LYS A 689 24.81 11.52 -25.75
N LEU A 690 24.55 10.61 -26.67
CA LEU A 690 25.59 9.93 -27.43
C LEU A 690 26.33 10.97 -28.30
N GLN A 691 27.66 10.89 -28.32
CA GLN A 691 28.54 11.72 -29.14
C GLN A 691 28.51 11.38 -30.62
#